data_AF-A0A0N7GTD9-F1
#
_entry.id   AF-A0A0N7GTD9-F1
#
_cell.length_a   1.000
_cell.length_b   1.000
_cell.length_c   1.000
_cell.angle_alpha   90.00
_cell.angle_beta   90.00
_cell.angle_gamma   90.00
#
_symmetry.space_group_name_H-M   'P 1'
#
loop_
_entity.id
_entity.type
_entity.pdbx_description
1 polymer ?
#
loop_
_entity_poly.entity_id
_entity_poly.type
_entity_poly.pdbx_seq_one_letter_code
_entity_poly.pdbx_strand_id
1 'polypeptide(L)'
;MIQKTGSNRLALALVLLPITLLLIGLLTGTVAWFFLKMPAAAYDPLTLPGFFWYYRHDPVVTEALWRAAVIGVPLPVLLMAIVLRPKKNLHGEARFAREGEIRKAGLRAKKGIVLGRFRNGFFRNGFLMVGKMEHVLLEAPTGSGKGVGIVIPNLLQWPDSVVVLDIKRENYEITAGFRRKGGQKVVLFNPTDREGRTARYNPLSYINRSDPIEVLVELQKIATMLFVPPEKGEAFWTESARTAFVGIASWIAAKPERPFSFGEIYRTITMPGMKAFFAKEAGDGALSEGCRAALSDFTSSADNTFTGIIQTVTSKLNLWINPIVDRATAESDFSLTDLRRIPTSIYLGVSPDELDRVAPLYNLFFQQLIDLNTRQLPDDSEKLSVLLILDEFARLGRAQVIANAFSYVRGYGLRLLPVIQSRSQLRNVYGEHGADEIVSNCGVEIAFTPKELRVAKELSERLGYLGQDAESRSLTIHGLLANRSKTISEQRRALMLPQELMQLPEDDILVIRGGIPVIRGKKIRYFKDAVFRSRLTPAPKVPALPKPIAPIATIDDLSDEELAAFNDYSALADDQVQDIPEDVLALDRDMPNLTVKDGSMAFDEIDFDDIIGPDPTKEEWEGQRRDLVLSEGEEYGR
;
A
#
# COMPACT_ATOMS: atom_id res chain seq x y z
N MET A 1 -20.77 -4.61 26.00
CA MET A 1 -21.29 -4.41 27.37
C MET A 1 -20.58 -3.24 28.09
N ILE A 2 -20.27 -2.13 27.41
CA ILE A 2 -19.45 -1.03 27.97
C ILE A 2 -20.17 0.30 27.70
N GLN A 3 -21.23 0.57 28.47
CA GLN A 3 -21.97 1.84 28.43
C GLN A 3 -22.25 2.40 29.84
N LYS A 4 -21.65 1.81 30.90
CA LYS A 4 -22.10 2.06 32.27
C LYS A 4 -21.46 3.26 32.98
N THR A 5 -20.32 3.78 32.56
CA THR A 5 -19.60 4.75 33.42
C THR A 5 -20.22 6.16 33.43
N GLY A 6 -20.72 6.67 32.30
CA GLY A 6 -21.36 7.99 32.24
C GLY A 6 -22.81 8.01 32.74
N SER A 7 -23.60 7.00 32.36
CA SER A 7 -25.01 6.85 32.77
C SER A 7 -25.15 6.66 34.28
N ASN A 8 -24.19 5.98 34.91
CA ASN A 8 -24.25 5.72 36.35
C ASN A 8 -24.04 6.99 37.19
N ARG A 9 -23.33 8.02 36.70
CA ARG A 9 -23.09 9.24 37.47
C ARG A 9 -24.27 10.21 37.43
N LEU A 10 -24.94 10.33 36.29
CA LEU A 10 -26.21 11.07 36.21
C LEU A 10 -27.28 10.40 37.08
N ALA A 11 -27.37 9.08 37.03
CA ALA A 11 -28.25 8.32 37.93
C ALA A 11 -27.85 8.48 39.41
N LEU A 12 -26.55 8.40 39.73
CA LEU A 12 -26.05 8.61 41.09
C LEU A 12 -26.28 10.04 41.58
N ALA A 13 -26.11 11.04 40.72
CA ALA A 13 -26.40 12.43 41.04
C ALA A 13 -27.90 12.65 41.28
N LEU A 14 -28.78 12.03 40.48
CA LEU A 14 -30.23 12.08 40.69
C LEU A 14 -30.66 11.42 42.01
N VAL A 15 -29.95 10.38 42.46
CA VAL A 15 -30.20 9.72 43.76
C VAL A 15 -29.59 10.52 44.93
N LEU A 16 -28.40 11.08 44.76
CA LEU A 16 -27.72 11.86 45.80
C LEU A 16 -28.37 13.22 46.03
N LEU A 17 -28.94 13.85 44.99
CA LEU A 17 -29.56 15.17 45.07
C LEU A 17 -30.63 15.29 46.18
N PRO A 18 -31.67 14.43 46.26
CA PRO A 18 -32.67 14.51 47.34
C PRO A 18 -32.05 14.24 48.73
N ILE A 19 -31.06 13.36 48.82
CA ILE A 19 -30.35 13.05 50.08
C ILE A 19 -29.55 14.28 50.53
N THR A 20 -28.84 14.94 49.61
CA THR A 20 -28.07 16.15 49.88
C THR A 20 -28.99 17.31 50.28
N LEU A 21 -30.14 17.48 49.62
CA LEU A 21 -31.13 18.50 49.99
C LEU A 21 -31.71 18.25 51.40
N LEU A 22 -31.99 17.00 51.75
CA LEU A 22 -32.44 16.64 53.10
C LEU A 22 -31.36 16.92 54.15
N LEU A 23 -30.10 16.58 53.87
CA LEU A 23 -28.96 16.87 54.75
C LEU A 23 -28.74 18.38 54.91
N ILE A 24 -28.92 19.18 53.85
CA ILE A 24 -28.86 20.64 53.92
C ILE A 24 -29.98 21.16 54.85
N GLY A 25 -31.22 20.73 54.63
CA GLY A 25 -32.35 21.16 55.47
C GLY A 25 -32.17 20.81 56.95
N LEU A 26 -31.69 19.59 57.22
CA LEU A 26 -31.38 19.14 58.56
C LEU A 26 -30.25 19.97 59.20
N LEU A 27 -29.11 20.09 58.53
CA LEU A 27 -27.92 20.75 59.06
C LEU A 27 -28.14 22.26 59.25
N THR A 28 -28.76 22.92 58.26
CA THR A 28 -29.17 24.34 58.37
C THR A 28 -30.21 24.52 59.47
N GLY A 29 -31.20 23.63 59.59
CA GLY A 29 -32.20 23.69 60.65
C GLY A 29 -31.60 23.55 62.04
N THR A 30 -30.67 22.61 62.24
CA THR A 30 -29.95 22.40 63.51
C THR A 30 -29.08 23.61 63.88
N VAL A 31 -28.33 24.16 62.92
CA VAL A 31 -27.49 25.34 63.17
C VAL A 31 -28.34 26.59 63.44
N ALA A 32 -29.47 26.75 62.75
CA ALA A 32 -30.41 27.84 62.99
C ALA A 32 -31.06 27.74 64.38
N TRP A 33 -31.42 26.52 64.82
CA TRP A 33 -31.93 26.26 66.17
C TRP A 33 -30.95 26.73 67.26
N PHE A 34 -29.66 26.50 67.03
CA PHE A 34 -28.60 26.97 67.92
C PHE A 34 -28.45 28.51 67.89
N PHE A 35 -28.49 29.14 66.70
CA PHE A 35 -28.46 30.61 66.61
C PHE A 35 -29.66 31.31 67.24
N LEU A 36 -30.82 30.66 67.24
CA LEU A 36 -32.03 31.12 67.93
C LEU A 36 -31.99 30.89 69.46
N LYS A 37 -30.92 30.26 69.99
CA LYS A 37 -30.75 29.94 71.42
C LYS A 37 -31.93 29.15 72.00
N MET A 38 -32.53 28.29 71.19
CA MET A 38 -33.67 27.49 71.60
C MET A 38 -33.25 26.37 72.56
N PRO A 39 -34.15 25.89 73.45
CA PRO A 39 -33.83 24.85 74.42
C PRO A 39 -33.45 23.54 73.71
N ALA A 40 -32.35 22.91 74.14
CA ALA A 40 -31.93 21.61 73.62
C ALA A 40 -32.97 20.50 73.91
N ALA A 41 -33.72 20.61 75.00
CA ALA A 41 -34.78 19.67 75.36
C ALA A 41 -35.98 19.68 74.40
N ALA A 42 -36.16 20.76 73.63
CA ALA A 42 -37.22 20.91 72.63
C ALA A 42 -36.73 20.61 71.20
N TYR A 43 -35.47 20.19 71.04
CA TYR A 43 -34.90 19.89 69.73
C TYR A 43 -35.39 18.53 69.24
N ASP A 44 -36.23 18.53 68.20
CA ASP A 44 -36.62 17.34 67.47
C ASP A 44 -36.39 17.55 65.96
N PRO A 45 -35.42 16.82 65.35
CA PRO A 45 -35.09 16.93 63.94
C PRO A 45 -36.27 16.72 62.97
N LEU A 46 -37.27 15.92 63.37
CA LEU A 46 -38.43 15.61 62.53
C LEU A 46 -39.44 16.75 62.48
N THR A 47 -39.46 17.62 63.50
CA THR A 47 -40.39 18.75 63.59
C THR A 47 -39.78 20.08 63.14
N LEU A 48 -38.44 20.16 63.00
CA LEU A 48 -37.74 21.35 62.51
C LEU A 48 -38.30 21.91 61.18
N PRO A 49 -38.61 21.11 60.14
CA PRO A 49 -39.14 21.65 58.90
C PRO A 49 -40.49 22.36 59.09
N GLY A 50 -41.37 21.79 59.93
CA GLY A 50 -42.65 22.39 60.27
C GLY A 50 -42.50 23.68 61.07
N PHE A 51 -41.58 23.71 62.03
CA PHE A 51 -41.26 24.89 62.83
C PHE A 51 -40.77 26.06 61.96
N PHE A 52 -39.74 25.84 61.14
CA PHE A 52 -39.20 26.89 60.27
C PHE A 52 -40.17 27.32 59.17
N TRP A 53 -41.03 26.43 58.69
CA TRP A 53 -42.09 26.79 57.75
C TRP A 53 -43.15 27.69 58.39
N TYR A 54 -43.58 27.39 59.62
CA TYR A 54 -44.56 28.19 60.35
C TYR A 54 -44.05 29.61 60.61
N TYR A 55 -42.80 29.75 61.06
CA TYR A 55 -42.17 31.05 61.39
C TYR A 55 -41.42 31.71 60.22
N ARG A 56 -41.64 31.30 58.97
CA ARG A 56 -40.91 31.79 57.79
C ARG A 56 -41.01 33.30 57.51
N HIS A 57 -41.96 33.99 58.12
CA HIS A 57 -42.15 35.44 57.96
C HIS A 57 -41.57 36.25 59.14
N ASP A 58 -41.00 35.58 60.15
CA ASP A 58 -40.37 36.24 61.29
C ASP A 58 -38.94 36.69 60.92
N PRO A 59 -38.61 37.99 61.02
CA PRO A 59 -37.29 38.51 60.68
C PRO A 59 -36.14 37.82 61.42
N VAL A 60 -36.33 37.47 62.69
CA VAL A 60 -35.29 36.84 63.54
C VAL A 60 -35.01 35.42 63.08
N VAL A 61 -36.06 34.68 62.73
CA VAL A 61 -35.95 33.30 62.22
C VAL A 61 -35.32 33.28 60.83
N THR A 62 -35.71 34.22 59.96
CA THR A 62 -35.12 34.32 58.62
C THR A 62 -33.64 34.70 58.65
N GLU A 63 -33.22 35.60 59.55
CA GLU A 63 -31.81 35.96 59.73
C GLU A 63 -30.99 34.77 60.27
N ALA A 64 -31.53 34.03 61.25
CA ALA A 64 -30.88 32.83 61.78
C ALA A 64 -30.72 31.74 60.72
N LEU A 65 -31.74 31.52 59.87
CA LEU A 65 -31.66 30.59 58.74
C LEU A 65 -30.62 31.00 57.70
N TRP A 66 -30.52 32.30 57.37
CA TRP A 66 -29.50 32.81 56.45
C TRP A 66 -28.09 32.59 56.99
N ARG A 67 -27.85 32.92 58.26
CA ARG A 67 -26.55 32.67 58.92
C ARG A 67 -26.24 31.16 58.99
N ALA A 68 -27.25 30.35 59.27
CA ALA A 68 -27.10 28.91 59.33
C ALA A 68 -26.86 28.27 57.95
N ALA A 69 -27.41 28.83 56.87
CA ALA A 69 -27.19 28.35 55.50
C ALA A 69 -25.72 28.46 55.07
N VAL A 70 -25.00 29.49 55.54
CA VAL A 70 -23.56 29.66 55.29
C VAL A 70 -22.75 28.46 55.80
N ILE A 71 -23.21 27.79 56.86
CA ILE A 71 -22.54 26.62 57.46
C ILE A 71 -23.17 25.30 56.97
N GLY A 72 -24.50 25.27 56.87
CA GLY A 72 -25.29 24.07 56.58
C GLY A 72 -25.30 23.63 55.12
N VAL A 73 -25.01 24.54 54.18
CA VAL A 73 -24.99 24.23 52.74
C VAL A 73 -23.63 23.69 52.24
N PRO A 74 -22.46 24.29 52.59
CA PRO A 74 -21.19 23.89 51.96
C PRO A 74 -20.77 22.46 52.24
N LEU A 75 -21.01 21.92 53.45
CA LEU A 75 -20.55 20.59 53.85
C LEU A 75 -21.25 19.46 53.06
N PRO A 76 -22.60 19.38 52.98
CA PRO A 76 -23.28 18.39 52.15
C PRO A 76 -22.95 18.53 50.65
N VAL A 77 -22.82 19.76 50.15
CA VAL A 77 -22.46 20.02 48.74
C VAL A 77 -21.03 19.53 48.45
N LEU A 78 -20.09 19.77 49.36
CA LEU A 78 -18.71 19.28 49.25
C LEU A 78 -18.66 17.74 49.27
N LEU A 79 -19.41 17.09 50.17
CA LEU A 79 -19.51 15.63 50.22
C LEU A 79 -20.09 15.07 48.91
N MET A 80 -21.17 15.65 48.40
CA MET A 80 -21.73 15.28 47.10
C MET A 80 -20.70 15.46 45.99
N ALA A 81 -19.97 16.58 45.98
CA ALA A 81 -18.92 16.84 45.02
C ALA A 81 -17.80 15.79 45.10
N ILE A 82 -17.35 15.40 46.30
CA ILE A 82 -16.33 14.35 46.50
C ILE A 82 -16.81 13.00 45.97
N VAL A 83 -18.07 12.60 46.26
CA VAL A 83 -18.63 11.34 45.76
C VAL A 83 -18.79 11.35 44.24
N LEU A 84 -19.13 12.50 43.66
CA LEU A 84 -19.25 12.68 42.21
C LEU A 84 -17.90 12.93 41.51
N ARG A 85 -16.78 13.09 42.24
CA ARG A 85 -15.47 13.34 41.64
C ARG A 85 -15.11 12.20 40.69
N PRO A 86 -14.67 12.51 39.46
CA PRO A 86 -14.16 11.48 38.57
C PRO A 86 -12.94 10.81 39.20
N LYS A 87 -13.02 9.49 39.41
CA LYS A 87 -11.81 8.68 39.63
C LYS A 87 -10.91 8.86 38.41
N LYS A 88 -9.67 9.26 38.63
CA LYS A 88 -8.62 9.27 37.61
C LYS A 88 -8.18 7.82 37.41
N ASN A 89 -8.28 7.31 36.19
CA ASN A 89 -7.77 5.98 35.86
C ASN A 89 -6.25 6.03 35.79
N LEU A 90 -5.56 5.13 36.51
CA LEU A 90 -4.10 5.13 36.61
C LEU A 90 -3.43 4.55 35.35
N HIS A 91 -4.17 3.77 34.57
CA HIS A 91 -3.64 2.97 33.46
C HIS A 91 -4.15 3.36 32.07
N GLY A 92 -4.74 4.55 31.95
CA GLY A 92 -5.32 5.07 30.70
C GLY A 92 -6.83 4.79 30.57
N GLU A 93 -7.43 5.34 29.50
CA GLU A 93 -8.87 5.27 29.23
C GLU A 93 -9.18 4.80 27.81
N ALA A 94 -8.36 3.87 27.28
CA ALA A 94 -8.57 3.35 25.93
C ALA A 94 -9.98 2.74 25.79
N ARG A 95 -10.67 3.11 24.72
CA ARG A 95 -12.03 2.65 24.40
C ARG A 95 -12.32 2.78 22.92
N PHE A 96 -13.39 2.16 22.45
CA PHE A 96 -13.89 2.40 21.10
C PHE A 96 -14.62 3.74 20.98
N ALA A 97 -14.51 4.36 19.81
CA ALA A 97 -15.19 5.60 19.47
C ALA A 97 -16.71 5.45 19.38
N ARG A 98 -17.41 6.53 19.69
CA ARG A 98 -18.87 6.65 19.59
C ARG A 98 -19.26 7.45 18.35
N GLU A 99 -20.51 7.29 17.89
CA GLU A 99 -21.03 7.97 16.69
C GLU A 99 -20.82 9.50 16.70
N GLY A 100 -21.01 10.16 17.84
CA GLY A 100 -20.80 11.61 17.97
C GLY A 100 -19.34 12.02 17.71
N GLU A 101 -18.39 11.21 18.16
CA GLU A 101 -16.95 11.43 17.95
C GLU A 101 -16.57 11.15 16.49
N ILE A 102 -17.10 10.07 15.91
CA ILE A 102 -16.90 9.72 14.49
C ILE A 102 -17.38 10.87 13.59
N ARG A 103 -18.55 11.46 13.90
CA ARG A 103 -19.07 12.61 13.17
C ARG A 103 -18.21 13.86 13.36
N LYS A 104 -17.82 14.18 14.61
CA LYS A 104 -16.96 15.33 14.93
C LYS A 104 -15.58 15.22 14.25
N ALA A 105 -15.07 14.00 14.11
CA ALA A 105 -13.82 13.72 13.41
C ALA A 105 -13.95 13.80 11.88
N GLY A 106 -15.15 13.99 11.32
CA GLY A 106 -15.35 14.11 9.87
C GLY A 106 -15.36 12.77 9.13
N LEU A 107 -15.56 11.64 9.83
CA LEU A 107 -15.57 10.29 9.25
C LEU A 107 -16.96 9.84 8.73
N ARG A 108 -17.85 10.83 8.52
CA ARG A 108 -19.18 10.70 7.91
C ARG A 108 -19.30 11.59 6.67
N ALA A 109 -18.19 11.78 5.95
CA ALA A 109 -18.18 12.61 4.76
C ALA A 109 -19.13 12.04 3.68
N LYS A 110 -19.63 12.92 2.80
CA LYS A 110 -20.46 12.53 1.64
C LYS A 110 -19.62 12.10 0.43
N LYS A 111 -18.41 12.63 0.32
CA LYS A 111 -17.39 12.32 -0.70
C LYS A 111 -16.08 12.05 0.02
N GLY A 112 -15.33 11.05 -0.43
CA GLY A 112 -14.11 10.63 0.23
C GLY A 112 -13.81 9.14 0.07
N ILE A 113 -12.78 8.69 0.78
CA ILE A 113 -12.38 7.28 0.81
C ILE A 113 -13.29 6.55 1.80
N VAL A 114 -13.93 5.47 1.34
CA VAL A 114 -14.74 4.58 2.15
C VAL A 114 -13.84 3.67 2.98
N LEU A 115 -14.03 3.71 4.30
CA LEU A 115 -13.23 2.97 5.28
C LEU A 115 -13.94 1.69 5.76
N GLY A 116 -15.25 1.60 5.57
CA GLY A 116 -16.09 0.49 6.03
C GLY A 116 -17.46 0.97 6.47
N ARG A 117 -18.10 0.25 7.40
CA ARG A 117 -19.39 0.62 8.00
C ARG A 117 -19.26 0.75 9.51
N PHE A 118 -20.08 1.62 10.10
CA PHE A 118 -20.23 1.70 11.54
C PHE A 118 -21.70 1.52 11.91
N ARG A 119 -21.94 0.57 12.82
CA ARG A 119 -23.26 0.24 13.34
C ARG A 119 -23.39 0.74 14.77
N ASN A 120 -24.30 1.69 15.00
CA ASN A 120 -24.64 2.13 16.35
C ASN A 120 -26.05 1.63 16.71
N GLY A 121 -26.11 0.60 17.55
CA GLY A 121 -27.37 -0.03 17.96
C GLY A 121 -28.10 -0.75 16.80
N PHE A 122 -29.42 -0.90 16.95
CA PHE A 122 -30.27 -1.64 16.00
C PHE A 122 -30.60 -0.86 14.71
N PHE A 123 -30.57 0.49 14.73
CA PHE A 123 -31.24 1.30 13.71
C PHE A 123 -30.33 2.20 12.85
N ARG A 124 -29.02 2.30 13.11
CA ARG A 124 -28.13 3.19 12.33
C ARG A 124 -26.90 2.44 11.81
N ASN A 125 -26.96 2.09 10.53
CA ASN A 125 -25.86 1.50 9.78
C ASN A 125 -25.44 2.47 8.66
N GLY A 126 -24.29 3.14 8.81
CA GLY A 126 -23.79 4.09 7.82
C GLY A 126 -22.35 3.81 7.41
N PHE A 127 -21.95 4.28 6.24
CA PHE A 127 -20.56 4.23 5.78
C PHE A 127 -19.65 5.12 6.63
N LEU A 128 -18.48 4.59 6.98
CA LEU A 128 -17.35 5.37 7.46
C LEU A 128 -16.61 5.90 6.22
N MET A 129 -16.46 7.21 6.12
CA MET A 129 -15.84 7.85 4.97
C MET A 129 -15.02 9.05 5.39
N VAL A 130 -13.75 9.08 4.98
CA VAL A 130 -12.85 10.22 5.21
C VAL A 130 -12.87 11.15 3.99
N GLY A 131 -13.42 12.35 4.18
CA GLY A 131 -13.48 13.36 3.13
C GLY A 131 -12.22 14.23 3.03
N LYS A 132 -11.52 14.41 4.15
CA LYS A 132 -10.27 15.18 4.22
C LYS A 132 -9.20 14.54 3.31
N MET A 133 -8.32 15.37 2.77
CA MET A 133 -7.14 14.94 2.01
C MET A 133 -6.16 14.22 2.97
N GLU A 134 -6.40 12.94 3.22
CA GLU A 134 -5.57 12.08 4.05
C GLU A 134 -5.29 10.78 3.28
N HIS A 135 -4.07 10.27 3.39
CA HIS A 135 -3.73 8.94 2.87
C HIS A 135 -4.31 7.87 3.80
N VAL A 136 -4.69 6.72 3.24
CA VAL A 136 -5.35 5.64 3.96
C VAL A 136 -4.57 4.35 3.78
N LEU A 137 -3.94 3.86 4.84
CA LEU A 137 -3.26 2.57 4.84
C LEU A 137 -4.26 1.45 5.12
N LEU A 138 -4.27 0.41 4.28
CA LEU A 138 -4.99 -0.83 4.57
C LEU A 138 -3.99 -1.94 4.90
N GLU A 139 -4.00 -2.39 6.15
CA GLU A 139 -3.27 -3.57 6.61
C GLU A 139 -4.22 -4.78 6.66
N ALA A 140 -4.06 -5.69 5.71
CA ALA A 140 -5.00 -6.79 5.48
C ALA A 140 -4.28 -8.09 5.04
N PRO A 141 -4.27 -9.15 5.86
CA PRO A 141 -3.65 -10.42 5.52
C PRO A 141 -4.22 -11.06 4.25
N THR A 142 -3.48 -11.97 3.61
CA THR A 142 -3.95 -12.70 2.43
C THR A 142 -5.24 -13.47 2.71
N GLY A 143 -6.18 -13.41 1.75
CA GLY A 143 -7.50 -14.04 1.87
C GLY A 143 -8.49 -13.29 2.78
N SER A 144 -8.12 -12.16 3.38
CA SER A 144 -9.00 -11.41 4.29
C SER A 144 -10.07 -10.56 3.59
N GLY A 145 -10.14 -10.57 2.26
CA GLY A 145 -11.13 -9.80 1.49
C GLY A 145 -10.83 -8.30 1.38
N LYS A 146 -9.56 -7.91 1.29
CA LYS A 146 -9.12 -6.51 1.06
C LYS A 146 -9.78 -5.87 -0.17
N GLY A 147 -9.84 -6.63 -1.28
CA GLY A 147 -10.51 -6.26 -2.52
C GLY A 147 -12.00 -6.02 -2.30
N VAL A 148 -12.65 -7.01 -1.67
CA VAL A 148 -14.10 -7.02 -1.39
C VAL A 148 -14.53 -5.86 -0.49
N GLY A 149 -13.72 -5.54 0.52
CA GLY A 149 -14.12 -4.66 1.61
C GLY A 149 -13.72 -3.20 1.45
N ILE A 150 -12.65 -2.91 0.72
CA ILE A 150 -12.09 -1.56 0.62
C ILE A 150 -11.79 -1.17 -0.82
N VAL A 151 -11.00 -1.94 -1.57
CA VAL A 151 -10.55 -1.55 -2.93
C VAL A 151 -11.73 -1.37 -3.88
N ILE A 152 -12.52 -2.43 -4.11
CA ILE A 152 -13.68 -2.40 -5.02
C ILE A 152 -14.74 -1.38 -4.55
N PRO A 153 -15.13 -1.33 -3.26
CA PRO A 153 -16.04 -0.29 -2.78
C PRO A 153 -15.57 1.14 -3.07
N ASN A 154 -14.27 1.43 -2.94
CA ASN A 154 -13.73 2.73 -3.27
C ASN A 154 -13.77 2.98 -4.78
N LEU A 155 -13.41 2.02 -5.62
CA LEU A 155 -13.51 2.15 -7.07
C LEU A 155 -14.94 2.35 -7.58
N LEU A 156 -15.93 1.79 -6.88
CA LEU A 156 -17.35 1.96 -7.18
C LEU A 156 -17.96 3.22 -6.53
N GLN A 157 -17.23 4.00 -5.73
CA GLN A 157 -17.76 5.18 -5.02
C GLN A 157 -16.97 6.46 -5.30
N TRP A 158 -15.67 6.36 -5.56
CA TRP A 158 -14.78 7.51 -5.78
C TRP A 158 -15.15 8.21 -7.10
N PRO A 159 -15.56 9.48 -7.06
CA PRO A 159 -16.14 10.17 -8.21
C PRO A 159 -15.10 10.72 -9.19
N ASP A 160 -13.88 10.97 -8.71
CA ASP A 160 -12.82 11.64 -9.47
C ASP A 160 -11.88 10.59 -10.10
N SER A 161 -10.71 11.03 -10.57
CA SER A 161 -9.73 10.18 -11.22
C SER A 161 -9.10 9.15 -10.26
N VAL A 162 -8.72 8.00 -10.81
CA VAL A 162 -8.08 6.92 -10.07
C VAL A 162 -6.94 6.30 -10.88
N VAL A 163 -5.86 5.93 -10.21
CA VAL A 163 -4.81 5.06 -10.75
C VAL A 163 -4.72 3.84 -9.84
N VAL A 164 -4.78 2.64 -10.41
CA VAL A 164 -4.85 1.38 -9.65
C VAL A 164 -3.72 0.46 -10.08
N LEU A 165 -2.89 0.03 -9.15
CA LEU A 165 -2.06 -1.16 -9.34
C LEU A 165 -2.97 -2.39 -9.18
N ASP A 166 -3.19 -3.14 -10.26
CA ASP A 166 -4.21 -4.19 -10.35
C ASP A 166 -3.60 -5.55 -10.68
N ILE A 167 -2.93 -6.12 -9.67
CA ILE A 167 -2.33 -7.45 -9.75
C ILE A 167 -3.49 -8.46 -9.78
N LYS A 168 -3.69 -9.13 -10.93
CA LYS A 168 -4.82 -10.03 -11.30
C LYS A 168 -5.98 -9.41 -12.08
N ARG A 169 -5.99 -8.11 -12.36
CA ARG A 169 -7.03 -7.45 -13.19
C ARG A 169 -8.47 -7.50 -12.65
N GLU A 170 -8.68 -7.99 -11.43
CA GLU A 170 -10.01 -8.12 -10.82
C GLU A 170 -10.66 -6.74 -10.63
N ASN A 171 -9.85 -5.71 -10.32
CA ASN A 171 -10.37 -4.36 -10.12
C ASN A 171 -10.92 -3.79 -11.42
N TYR A 172 -10.21 -3.96 -12.54
CA TYR A 172 -10.68 -3.57 -13.87
C TYR A 172 -11.98 -4.30 -14.22
N GLU A 173 -12.00 -5.63 -14.13
CA GLU A 173 -13.13 -6.47 -14.53
C GLU A 173 -14.42 -6.11 -13.80
N ILE A 174 -14.32 -5.80 -12.50
CA ILE A 174 -15.49 -5.54 -11.65
C ILE A 174 -15.95 -4.08 -11.74
N THR A 175 -15.04 -3.13 -11.92
CA THR A 175 -15.33 -1.71 -11.67
C THR A 175 -15.24 -0.80 -12.89
N ALA A 176 -14.50 -1.18 -13.94
CA ALA A 176 -14.29 -0.35 -15.11
C ALA A 176 -15.61 0.03 -15.82
N GLY A 177 -16.56 -0.91 -15.89
CA GLY A 177 -17.87 -0.66 -16.49
C GLY A 177 -18.65 0.46 -15.79
N PHE A 178 -18.64 0.45 -14.45
CA PHE A 178 -19.29 1.48 -13.64
C PHE A 178 -18.65 2.85 -13.86
N ARG A 179 -17.31 2.88 -13.84
CA ARG A 179 -16.55 4.13 -13.99
C ARG A 179 -16.74 4.74 -15.37
N ARG A 180 -16.79 3.90 -16.43
CA ARG A 180 -17.15 4.33 -17.78
C ARG A 180 -18.58 4.87 -17.85
N LYS A 181 -19.55 4.18 -17.24
CA LYS A 181 -20.95 4.63 -17.18
C LYS A 181 -21.09 5.97 -16.44
N GLY A 182 -20.22 6.23 -15.46
CA GLY A 182 -20.10 7.51 -14.75
C GLY A 182 -19.43 8.63 -15.55
N GLY A 183 -19.10 8.40 -16.83
CA GLY A 183 -18.51 9.41 -17.72
C GLY A 183 -16.99 9.52 -17.64
N GLN A 184 -16.30 8.61 -16.95
CA GLN A 184 -14.84 8.64 -16.89
C GLN A 184 -14.21 7.98 -18.12
N LYS A 185 -13.06 8.50 -18.55
CA LYS A 185 -12.15 7.77 -19.46
C LYS A 185 -11.59 6.56 -18.70
N VAL A 186 -11.72 5.36 -19.24
CA VAL A 186 -11.22 4.13 -18.60
C VAL A 186 -10.11 3.53 -19.45
N VAL A 187 -8.96 3.33 -18.84
CA VAL A 187 -7.71 2.87 -19.47
C VAL A 187 -7.25 1.62 -18.75
N LEU A 188 -6.97 0.55 -19.51
CA LEU A 188 -6.23 -0.62 -19.02
C LEU A 188 -4.86 -0.59 -19.66
N PHE A 189 -3.82 -0.48 -18.86
CA PHE A 189 -2.43 -0.66 -19.29
C PHE A 189 -1.91 -1.98 -18.72
N ASN A 190 -1.70 -2.95 -19.59
CA ASN A 190 -1.11 -4.25 -19.31
C ASN A 190 -0.09 -4.56 -20.42
N PRO A 191 1.18 -4.15 -20.26
CA PRO A 191 2.18 -4.22 -21.34
C PRO A 191 2.61 -5.65 -21.68
N THR A 192 2.14 -6.66 -20.92
CA THR A 192 2.45 -8.08 -21.14
C THR A 192 1.21 -8.91 -21.49
N ASP A 193 0.07 -8.26 -21.82
CA ASP A 193 -1.12 -8.97 -22.29
C ASP A 193 -0.81 -9.72 -23.60
N ARG A 194 -0.89 -11.06 -23.56
CA ARG A 194 -0.50 -11.94 -24.68
C ARG A 194 -1.27 -11.67 -25.96
N GLU A 195 -2.50 -11.15 -25.86
CA GLU A 195 -3.35 -10.83 -26.99
C GLU A 195 -3.24 -9.34 -27.38
N GLY A 196 -2.33 -8.60 -26.75
CA GLY A 196 -2.10 -7.17 -26.99
C GLY A 196 -3.29 -6.29 -26.62
N ARG A 197 -4.19 -6.75 -25.74
CA ARG A 197 -5.38 -5.98 -25.31
C ARG A 197 -5.02 -5.03 -24.18
N THR A 198 -4.30 -3.98 -24.55
CA THR A 198 -3.83 -2.93 -23.66
C THR A 198 -3.87 -1.58 -24.38
N ALA A 199 -4.09 -0.51 -23.61
CA ALA A 199 -3.73 0.84 -24.05
C ALA A 199 -2.20 0.96 -24.15
N ARG A 200 -1.74 2.00 -24.84
CA ARG A 200 -0.32 2.32 -24.98
C ARG A 200 0.09 3.44 -24.03
N TYR A 201 1.29 3.32 -23.48
CA TYR A 201 1.96 4.34 -22.66
C TYR A 201 3.44 4.40 -23.02
N ASN A 202 3.85 5.50 -23.66
CA ASN A 202 5.24 5.76 -23.97
C ASN A 202 5.83 6.73 -22.94
N PRO A 203 6.77 6.30 -22.09
CA PRO A 203 7.37 7.18 -21.09
C PRO A 203 8.13 8.37 -21.71
N LEU A 204 8.59 8.28 -22.95
CA LEU A 204 9.31 9.38 -23.61
C LEU A 204 8.38 10.44 -24.22
N SER A 205 7.06 10.19 -24.25
CA SER A 205 6.09 11.08 -24.90
C SER A 205 5.92 12.46 -24.25
N TYR A 206 6.38 12.64 -23.01
CA TYR A 206 6.30 13.92 -22.29
C TYR A 206 7.50 14.83 -22.53
N ILE A 207 8.51 14.36 -23.25
CA ILE A 207 9.73 15.10 -23.52
C ILE A 207 9.57 15.87 -24.83
N ASN A 208 9.72 17.19 -24.78
CA ASN A 208 9.73 17.99 -25.99
C ASN A 208 11.02 17.80 -26.79
N ARG A 209 10.97 17.01 -27.87
CA ARG A 209 12.12 16.74 -28.76
C ARG A 209 12.74 17.99 -29.38
N SER A 210 12.00 19.10 -29.48
CA SER A 210 12.51 20.34 -30.06
C SER A 210 13.41 21.14 -29.10
N ASP A 211 13.44 20.78 -27.82
CA ASP A 211 14.28 21.42 -26.80
C ASP A 211 15.39 20.44 -26.37
N PRO A 212 16.63 20.62 -26.87
CA PRO A 212 17.72 19.70 -26.54
C PRO A 212 18.13 19.73 -25.06
N ILE A 213 17.85 20.81 -24.33
CA ILE A 213 18.14 20.91 -22.89
C ILE A 213 17.11 20.09 -22.12
N GLU A 214 15.82 20.24 -22.45
CA GLU A 214 14.75 19.44 -21.87
C GLU A 214 14.97 17.95 -22.11
N VAL A 215 15.33 17.56 -23.34
CA VAL A 215 15.67 16.18 -23.72
C VAL A 215 16.73 15.60 -22.79
N LEU A 216 17.85 16.29 -22.60
CA LEU A 216 18.93 15.82 -21.74
C LEU A 216 18.48 15.69 -20.28
N VAL A 217 17.80 16.69 -19.74
CA VAL A 217 17.36 16.71 -18.34
C VAL A 217 16.36 15.58 -18.05
N GLU A 218 15.36 15.39 -18.90
CA GLU A 218 14.35 14.36 -18.67
C GLU A 218 14.93 12.94 -18.92
N LEU A 219 15.80 12.77 -19.92
CA LEU A 219 16.49 11.48 -20.12
C LEU A 219 17.43 11.13 -18.98
N GLN A 220 18.12 12.11 -18.38
CA GLN A 220 18.95 11.87 -17.19
C GLN A 220 18.09 11.40 -16.00
N LYS A 221 16.93 12.02 -15.76
CA LYS A 221 15.99 11.57 -14.71
C LYS A 221 15.55 10.12 -14.93
N ILE A 222 15.20 9.78 -16.17
CA ILE A 222 14.83 8.40 -16.56
C ILE A 222 16.02 7.45 -16.37
N ALA A 223 17.23 7.86 -16.75
CA ALA A 223 18.43 7.04 -16.61
C ALA A 223 18.76 6.76 -15.13
N THR A 224 18.69 7.77 -14.26
CA THR A 224 18.90 7.60 -12.80
C THR A 224 17.96 6.56 -12.21
N MET A 225 16.75 6.46 -12.76
CA MET A 225 15.73 5.52 -12.32
C MET A 225 15.95 4.09 -12.82
N LEU A 226 16.32 3.93 -14.10
CA LEU A 226 16.51 2.60 -14.69
C LEU A 226 17.82 1.97 -14.24
N PHE A 227 18.86 2.79 -14.10
CA PHE A 227 20.20 2.40 -13.73
C PHE A 227 20.45 2.84 -12.28
N VAL A 228 19.88 2.11 -11.33
CA VAL A 228 20.12 2.34 -9.89
C VAL A 228 21.44 1.68 -9.50
N PRO A 229 22.40 2.42 -8.91
CA PRO A 229 23.67 1.86 -8.48
C PRO A 229 23.43 0.87 -7.32
N PRO A 230 24.24 -0.19 -7.23
CA PRO A 230 24.12 -1.13 -6.13
C PRO A 230 24.46 -0.44 -4.79
N GLU A 231 23.83 -0.86 -3.69
CA GLU A 231 24.13 -0.33 -2.34
C GLU A 231 25.58 -0.61 -1.91
N LYS A 232 26.19 -1.66 -2.46
CA LYS A 232 27.58 -2.07 -2.26
C LYS A 232 28.17 -2.46 -3.61
N GLY A 233 29.35 -1.96 -3.94
CA GLY A 233 30.06 -2.25 -5.20
C GLY A 233 30.37 -0.99 -6.01
N GLU A 234 30.92 -1.18 -7.20
CA GLU A 234 31.37 -0.08 -8.07
C GLU A 234 30.22 0.51 -8.90
N ALA A 235 30.00 1.82 -8.74
CA ALA A 235 28.98 2.56 -9.49
C ALA A 235 29.37 2.84 -10.96
N PHE A 236 30.64 2.62 -11.33
CA PHE A 236 31.18 2.98 -12.66
C PHE A 236 30.34 2.43 -13.82
N TRP A 237 29.97 1.15 -13.79
CA TRP A 237 29.17 0.52 -14.83
C TRP A 237 27.77 1.13 -14.95
N THR A 238 27.18 1.48 -13.81
CA THR A 238 25.85 2.08 -13.76
C THR A 238 25.88 3.51 -14.30
N GLU A 239 26.85 4.32 -13.89
CA GLU A 239 26.98 5.70 -14.37
C GLU A 239 27.33 5.74 -15.87
N SER A 240 28.23 4.88 -16.33
CA SER A 240 28.58 4.77 -17.76
C SER A 240 27.38 4.33 -18.60
N ALA A 241 26.57 3.39 -18.10
CA ALA A 241 25.33 2.96 -18.75
C ALA A 241 24.30 4.10 -18.84
N ARG A 242 24.20 4.96 -17.81
CA ARG A 242 23.36 6.16 -17.87
C ARG A 242 23.82 7.10 -18.99
N THR A 243 25.12 7.38 -19.08
CA THR A 243 25.66 8.25 -20.13
C THR A 243 25.38 7.68 -21.52
N ALA A 244 25.62 6.38 -21.72
CA ALA A 244 25.32 5.72 -22.99
C ALA A 244 23.82 5.78 -23.35
N PHE A 245 22.94 5.49 -22.39
CA PHE A 245 21.48 5.60 -22.59
C PHE A 245 21.07 7.02 -22.96
N VAL A 246 21.55 8.04 -22.22
CA VAL A 246 21.24 9.45 -22.48
C VAL A 246 21.75 9.86 -23.86
N GLY A 247 22.97 9.49 -24.24
CA GLY A 247 23.54 9.81 -25.55
C GLY A 247 22.71 9.23 -26.70
N ILE A 248 22.40 7.94 -26.64
CA ILE A 248 21.63 7.25 -27.70
C ILE A 248 20.19 7.76 -27.77
N ALA A 249 19.52 7.91 -26.62
CA ALA A 249 18.16 8.42 -26.59
C ALA A 249 18.08 9.89 -27.05
N SER A 250 19.07 10.72 -26.72
CA SER A 250 19.16 12.10 -27.21
C SER A 250 19.40 12.16 -28.72
N TRP A 251 20.24 11.25 -29.24
CA TRP A 251 20.46 11.11 -30.67
C TRP A 251 19.16 10.74 -31.40
N ILE A 252 18.41 9.76 -30.88
CA ILE A 252 17.08 9.42 -31.43
C ILE A 252 16.16 10.64 -31.35
N ALA A 253 16.13 11.36 -30.22
CA ALA A 253 15.30 12.55 -30.07
C ALA A 253 15.59 13.61 -31.15
N ALA A 254 16.85 13.76 -31.57
CA ALA A 254 17.29 14.68 -32.62
C ALA A 254 16.95 14.25 -34.07
N LYS A 255 16.40 13.04 -34.29
CA LYS A 255 16.04 12.49 -35.61
C LYS A 255 14.52 12.31 -35.75
N PRO A 256 13.74 13.36 -36.15
CA PRO A 256 12.27 13.36 -36.11
C PRO A 256 11.61 12.18 -36.85
N GLU A 257 12.25 11.67 -37.88
CA GLU A 257 11.83 10.50 -38.67
C GLU A 257 11.84 9.19 -37.88
N ARG A 258 12.56 9.13 -36.74
CA ARG A 258 12.62 7.95 -35.88
C ARG A 258 11.56 7.98 -34.78
N PRO A 259 10.93 6.82 -34.47
CA PRO A 259 10.04 6.69 -33.33
C PRO A 259 10.79 6.96 -32.02
N PHE A 260 10.36 7.95 -31.24
CA PHE A 260 10.98 8.23 -29.95
C PHE A 260 10.37 7.34 -28.86
N SER A 261 10.88 6.10 -28.75
CA SER A 261 10.38 5.07 -27.85
C SER A 261 11.51 4.22 -27.28
N PHE A 262 11.24 3.52 -26.19
CA PHE A 262 12.21 2.59 -25.60
C PHE A 262 12.56 1.41 -26.52
N GLY A 263 11.61 0.92 -27.32
CA GLY A 263 11.91 -0.12 -28.29
C GLY A 263 12.86 0.36 -29.39
N GLU A 264 12.75 1.62 -29.81
CA GLU A 264 13.71 2.20 -30.75
C GLU A 264 15.10 2.37 -30.13
N ILE A 265 15.16 2.79 -28.86
CA ILE A 265 16.42 2.83 -28.11
C ILE A 265 17.05 1.44 -28.06
N TYR A 266 16.28 0.40 -27.73
CA TYR A 266 16.76 -0.98 -27.68
C TYR A 266 17.32 -1.44 -29.03
N ARG A 267 16.53 -1.31 -30.11
CA ARG A 267 16.96 -1.69 -31.48
C ARG A 267 18.23 -0.96 -31.91
N THR A 268 18.35 0.31 -31.54
CA THR A 268 19.51 1.13 -31.86
C THR A 268 20.75 0.69 -31.06
N ILE A 269 20.58 0.27 -29.81
CA ILE A 269 21.69 -0.22 -28.98
C ILE A 269 22.20 -1.59 -29.46
N THR A 270 21.32 -2.42 -30.01
CA THR A 270 21.67 -3.77 -30.48
C THR A 270 22.08 -3.81 -31.94
N MET A 271 22.24 -2.67 -32.62
CA MET A 271 22.61 -2.65 -34.04
C MET A 271 24.08 -3.07 -34.24
N PRO A 272 24.40 -3.84 -35.29
CA PRO A 272 25.79 -4.13 -35.65
C PRO A 272 26.58 -2.84 -35.92
N GLY A 273 27.85 -2.80 -35.51
CA GLY A 273 28.73 -1.65 -35.75
C GLY A 273 28.38 -0.39 -34.96
N MET A 274 27.51 -0.48 -33.94
CA MET A 274 27.05 0.65 -33.13
C MET A 274 28.19 1.58 -32.65
N LYS A 275 29.32 1.02 -32.19
CA LYS A 275 30.44 1.83 -31.65
C LYS A 275 30.98 2.80 -32.69
N ALA A 276 31.35 2.28 -33.86
CA ALA A 276 31.89 3.08 -34.96
C ALA A 276 30.84 4.06 -35.50
N PHE A 277 29.58 3.65 -35.57
CA PHE A 277 28.47 4.50 -35.96
C PHE A 277 28.34 5.72 -35.04
N PHE A 278 28.23 5.51 -33.71
CA PHE A 278 28.07 6.62 -32.77
C PHE A 278 29.33 7.45 -32.58
N ALA A 279 30.53 6.87 -32.76
CA ALA A 279 31.78 7.64 -32.78
C ALA A 279 31.78 8.66 -33.93
N LYS A 280 31.23 8.28 -35.10
CA LYS A 280 31.04 9.19 -36.23
C LYS A 280 29.95 10.23 -35.97
N GLU A 281 28.79 9.79 -35.48
CA GLU A 281 27.67 10.71 -35.18
C GLU A 281 28.02 11.71 -34.08
N ALA A 282 28.90 11.38 -33.14
CA ALA A 282 29.40 12.32 -32.12
C ALA A 282 30.12 13.53 -32.73
N GLY A 283 30.58 13.45 -33.98
CA GLY A 283 31.15 14.58 -34.73
C GLY A 283 30.12 15.48 -35.41
N ASP A 284 28.83 15.12 -35.41
CA ASP A 284 27.77 15.89 -36.06
C ASP A 284 27.49 17.20 -35.31
N GLY A 285 27.83 18.32 -35.93
CA GLY A 285 27.61 19.67 -35.41
C GLY A 285 26.13 20.02 -35.20
N ALA A 286 25.20 19.29 -35.85
CA ALA A 286 23.76 19.49 -35.69
C ALA A 286 23.21 18.95 -34.37
N LEU A 287 23.91 18.02 -33.72
CA LEU A 287 23.51 17.49 -32.41
C LEU A 287 23.74 18.54 -31.31
N SER A 288 23.08 18.38 -30.16
CA SER A 288 23.39 19.20 -28.99
C SER A 288 24.77 18.86 -28.43
N GLU A 289 25.40 19.82 -27.75
CA GLU A 289 26.69 19.60 -27.10
C GLU A 289 26.64 18.45 -26.09
N GLY A 290 25.59 18.40 -25.26
CA GLY A 290 25.42 17.31 -24.30
C GLY A 290 25.20 15.94 -24.96
N CYS A 291 24.50 15.88 -26.10
CA CYS A 291 24.38 14.64 -26.87
C CYS A 291 25.74 14.18 -27.40
N ARG A 292 26.50 15.08 -28.06
CA ARG A 292 27.85 14.76 -28.55
C ARG A 292 28.79 14.33 -27.44
N ALA A 293 28.78 15.04 -26.32
CA ALA A 293 29.62 14.72 -25.17
C ALA A 293 29.30 13.33 -24.62
N ALA A 294 28.00 13.02 -24.43
CA ALA A 294 27.56 11.70 -23.98
C ALA A 294 27.96 10.59 -24.99
N LEU A 295 27.76 10.81 -26.29
CA LEU A 295 28.14 9.85 -27.32
C LEU A 295 29.66 9.61 -27.36
N SER A 296 30.46 10.69 -27.30
CA SER A 296 31.92 10.64 -27.32
C SER A 296 32.48 9.92 -26.09
N ASP A 297 31.93 10.20 -24.90
CA ASP A 297 32.35 9.59 -23.64
C ASP A 297 32.27 8.06 -23.72
N PHE A 298 31.10 7.50 -24.06
CA PHE A 298 30.96 6.04 -24.08
C PHE A 298 31.67 5.39 -25.28
N THR A 299 31.74 6.04 -26.45
CA THR A 299 32.38 5.45 -27.65
C THR A 299 33.91 5.51 -27.62
N SER A 300 34.49 6.44 -26.86
CA SER A 300 35.94 6.54 -26.66
C SER A 300 36.53 5.45 -25.75
N SER A 301 35.68 4.70 -25.05
CA SER A 301 36.11 3.61 -24.16
C SER A 301 36.73 2.44 -24.92
N ALA A 302 37.60 1.67 -24.27
CA ALA A 302 38.17 0.45 -24.85
C ALA A 302 37.09 -0.59 -25.18
N ASP A 303 37.31 -1.49 -26.14
CA ASP A 303 36.27 -2.41 -26.64
C ASP A 303 35.63 -3.30 -25.57
N ASN A 304 36.44 -3.80 -24.62
CA ASN A 304 35.93 -4.59 -23.49
C ASN A 304 35.04 -3.74 -22.57
N THR A 305 35.46 -2.51 -22.27
CA THR A 305 34.68 -1.56 -21.44
C THR A 305 33.38 -1.18 -22.15
N PHE A 306 33.46 -0.86 -23.45
CA PHE A 306 32.29 -0.56 -24.28
C PHE A 306 31.28 -1.71 -24.22
N THR A 307 31.74 -2.94 -24.43
CA THR A 307 30.89 -4.13 -24.37
C THR A 307 30.21 -4.27 -23.00
N GLY A 308 30.95 -4.08 -21.89
CA GLY A 308 30.39 -4.12 -20.54
C GLY A 308 29.36 -3.02 -20.26
N ILE A 309 29.58 -1.79 -20.77
CA ILE A 309 28.61 -0.68 -20.68
C ILE A 309 27.31 -1.07 -21.41
N ILE A 310 27.41 -1.56 -22.64
CA ILE A 310 26.25 -1.94 -23.45
C ILE A 310 25.49 -3.10 -22.83
N GLN A 311 26.18 -4.13 -22.33
CA GLN A 311 25.53 -5.23 -21.59
C GLN A 311 24.79 -4.72 -20.35
N THR A 312 25.34 -3.72 -19.66
CA THR A 312 24.66 -3.07 -18.53
C THR A 312 23.39 -2.36 -18.99
N VAL A 313 23.45 -1.62 -20.12
CA VAL A 313 22.27 -0.96 -20.70
C VAL A 313 21.21 -1.97 -21.12
N THR A 314 21.57 -2.97 -21.94
CA THR A 314 20.62 -3.97 -22.46
C THR A 314 19.99 -4.79 -21.34
N SER A 315 20.73 -5.13 -20.28
CA SER A 315 20.18 -5.86 -19.12
C SER A 315 18.97 -5.16 -18.48
N LYS A 316 18.93 -3.83 -18.49
CA LYS A 316 17.79 -3.03 -17.99
C LYS A 316 16.68 -2.83 -19.01
N LEU A 317 17.00 -2.98 -20.30
CA LEU A 317 16.05 -2.83 -21.41
C LEU A 317 15.54 -4.18 -21.97
N ASN A 318 15.90 -5.31 -21.36
CA ASN A 318 15.48 -6.65 -21.78
C ASN A 318 13.95 -6.82 -21.93
N LEU A 319 13.15 -6.02 -21.22
CA LEU A 319 11.70 -6.04 -21.36
C LEU A 319 11.23 -5.73 -22.80
N TRP A 320 11.99 -4.90 -23.54
CA TRP A 320 11.68 -4.49 -24.91
C TRP A 320 12.10 -5.47 -26.00
N ILE A 321 12.75 -6.58 -25.63
CA ILE A 321 12.91 -7.75 -26.53
C ILE A 321 11.53 -8.28 -26.91
N ASN A 322 10.56 -8.20 -25.99
CA ASN A 322 9.20 -8.66 -26.22
C ASN A 322 8.44 -7.66 -27.14
N PRO A 323 8.04 -8.07 -28.37
CA PRO A 323 7.33 -7.19 -29.29
C PRO A 323 5.98 -6.69 -28.75
N ILE A 324 5.38 -7.40 -27.79
CA ILE A 324 4.13 -6.98 -27.13
C ILE A 324 4.39 -5.74 -26.26
N VAL A 325 5.48 -5.73 -25.48
CA VAL A 325 5.86 -4.60 -24.62
C VAL A 325 6.26 -3.42 -25.49
N ASP A 326 7.07 -3.66 -26.52
CA ASP A 326 7.47 -2.61 -27.47
C ASP A 326 6.24 -1.88 -28.03
N ARG A 327 5.27 -2.63 -28.56
CA ARG A 327 4.01 -2.06 -29.06
C ARG A 327 3.18 -1.35 -27.99
N ALA A 328 3.13 -1.88 -26.77
CA ALA A 328 2.44 -1.26 -25.65
C ALA A 328 3.11 0.04 -25.17
N THR A 329 4.38 0.27 -25.55
CA THR A 329 5.17 1.44 -25.11
C THR A 329 5.62 2.34 -26.26
N ALA A 330 5.16 2.08 -27.48
CA ALA A 330 5.52 2.86 -28.67
C ALA A 330 4.89 4.27 -28.68
N GLU A 331 3.65 4.40 -28.20
CA GLU A 331 2.88 5.65 -28.16
C GLU A 331 2.10 5.79 -26.84
N SER A 332 1.38 6.91 -26.67
CA SER A 332 0.52 7.16 -25.50
C SER A 332 -0.93 7.40 -25.92
N ASP A 333 -1.85 6.56 -25.45
CA ASP A 333 -3.30 6.71 -25.71
C ASP A 333 -4.02 7.59 -24.66
N PHE A 334 -3.28 8.01 -23.63
CA PHE A 334 -3.77 8.82 -22.52
C PHE A 334 -2.66 9.69 -21.93
N SER A 335 -3.05 10.76 -21.25
CA SER A 335 -2.12 11.69 -20.61
C SER A 335 -2.22 11.61 -19.08
N LEU A 336 -1.07 11.64 -18.42
CA LEU A 336 -0.95 11.74 -16.96
C LEU A 336 -1.13 13.18 -16.45
N THR A 337 -1.01 14.19 -17.32
CA THR A 337 -1.23 15.61 -16.95
C THR A 337 -2.70 15.97 -16.83
N ASP A 338 -3.60 15.19 -17.43
CA ASP A 338 -5.03 15.48 -17.46
C ASP A 338 -5.78 14.95 -16.24
N LEU A 339 -5.15 14.16 -15.37
CA LEU A 339 -5.84 13.42 -14.31
C LEU A 339 -6.58 14.31 -13.30
N ARG A 340 -6.13 15.56 -13.11
CA ARG A 340 -6.81 16.54 -12.25
C ARG A 340 -7.88 17.38 -12.96
N ARG A 341 -8.01 17.24 -14.28
CA ARG A 341 -8.92 18.02 -15.14
C ARG A 341 -10.01 17.17 -15.76
N ILE A 342 -9.64 15.98 -16.27
CA ILE A 342 -10.51 15.04 -16.96
C ILE A 342 -10.66 13.78 -16.10
N PRO A 343 -11.89 13.40 -15.67
CA PRO A 343 -12.11 12.20 -14.87
C PRO A 343 -11.61 10.94 -15.61
N THR A 344 -10.53 10.34 -15.11
CA THR A 344 -9.83 9.25 -15.77
C THR A 344 -9.52 8.13 -14.79
N SER A 345 -9.75 6.89 -15.20
CA SER A 345 -9.45 5.67 -14.45
C SER A 345 -8.38 4.88 -15.18
N ILE A 346 -7.19 4.79 -14.60
CA ILE A 346 -6.09 4.00 -15.14
C ILE A 346 -5.91 2.75 -14.27
N TYR A 347 -5.95 1.59 -14.91
CA TYR A 347 -5.67 0.30 -14.29
C TYR A 347 -4.35 -0.22 -14.85
N LEU A 348 -3.36 -0.38 -13.98
CA LEU A 348 -2.09 -1.03 -14.28
C LEU A 348 -2.28 -2.53 -14.04
N GLY A 349 -2.79 -3.22 -15.06
CA GLY A 349 -3.12 -4.63 -15.00
C GLY A 349 -1.89 -5.49 -15.25
N VAL A 350 -1.64 -6.49 -14.41
CA VAL A 350 -0.54 -7.44 -14.63
C VAL A 350 -0.88 -8.76 -13.95
N SER A 351 -0.42 -9.88 -14.52
CA SER A 351 -0.52 -11.16 -13.84
C SER A 351 0.55 -11.29 -12.74
N PRO A 352 0.30 -12.07 -11.67
CA PRO A 352 1.24 -12.18 -10.56
C PRO A 352 2.65 -12.67 -10.92
N ASP A 353 2.79 -13.48 -11.98
CA ASP A 353 4.03 -14.03 -12.53
C ASP A 353 4.82 -13.02 -13.38
N GLU A 354 4.14 -11.97 -13.86
CA GLU A 354 4.71 -10.95 -14.75
C GLU A 354 5.12 -9.67 -14.02
N LEU A 355 4.67 -9.50 -12.77
CA LEU A 355 4.86 -8.26 -12.02
C LEU A 355 6.32 -7.88 -11.87
N ASP A 356 7.19 -8.82 -11.46
CA ASP A 356 8.61 -8.53 -11.23
C ASP A 356 9.30 -8.08 -12.52
N ARG A 357 8.88 -8.65 -13.66
CA ARG A 357 9.38 -8.29 -15.00
C ARG A 357 8.93 -6.90 -15.43
N VAL A 358 7.70 -6.52 -15.12
CA VAL A 358 7.09 -5.23 -15.50
C VAL A 358 7.36 -4.11 -14.47
N ALA A 359 7.79 -4.46 -13.26
CA ALA A 359 8.00 -3.53 -12.15
C ALA A 359 8.86 -2.31 -12.53
N PRO A 360 9.98 -2.42 -13.29
CA PRO A 360 10.73 -1.24 -13.72
C PRO A 360 9.90 -0.23 -14.53
N LEU A 361 9.06 -0.72 -15.45
CA LEU A 361 8.19 0.11 -16.27
C LEU A 361 7.06 0.74 -15.44
N TYR A 362 6.49 0.00 -14.48
CA TYR A 362 5.48 0.55 -13.57
C TYR A 362 6.06 1.55 -12.58
N ASN A 363 7.28 1.32 -12.09
CA ASN A 363 7.97 2.32 -11.30
C ASN A 363 8.12 3.61 -12.12
N LEU A 364 8.59 3.52 -13.38
CA LEU A 364 8.72 4.68 -14.27
C LEU A 364 7.40 5.40 -14.50
N PHE A 365 6.32 4.64 -14.71
CA PHE A 365 4.97 5.18 -14.78
C PHE A 365 4.59 5.97 -13.53
N PHE A 366 4.81 5.41 -12.33
CA PHE A 366 4.49 6.09 -11.08
C PHE A 366 5.35 7.32 -10.85
N GLN A 367 6.62 7.28 -11.22
CA GLN A 367 7.49 8.44 -11.13
C GLN A 367 6.96 9.58 -12.01
N GLN A 368 6.70 9.31 -13.28
CA GLN A 368 6.14 10.33 -14.18
C GLN A 368 4.77 10.82 -13.71
N LEU A 369 3.93 9.93 -13.21
CA LEU A 369 2.63 10.30 -12.62
C LEU A 369 2.81 11.32 -11.51
N ILE A 370 3.71 11.07 -10.55
CA ILE A 370 3.98 11.99 -9.45
C ILE A 370 4.58 13.29 -10.00
N ASP A 371 5.69 13.21 -10.74
CA ASP A 371 6.44 14.37 -11.24
C ASP A 371 5.53 15.32 -12.04
N LEU A 372 4.73 14.80 -12.98
CA LEU A 372 3.84 15.61 -13.81
C LEU A 372 2.70 16.25 -13.02
N ASN A 373 2.25 15.65 -11.92
CA ASN A 373 1.16 16.16 -11.09
C ASN A 373 1.63 16.99 -9.89
N THR A 374 2.94 17.11 -9.65
CA THR A 374 3.52 17.86 -8.52
C THR A 374 4.45 19.00 -8.93
N ARG A 375 4.57 19.30 -10.24
CA ARG A 375 5.32 20.46 -10.75
C ARG A 375 4.75 21.80 -10.28
N GLN A 376 3.42 21.88 -10.15
CA GLN A 376 2.70 23.10 -9.76
C GLN A 376 1.55 22.75 -8.83
N LEU A 377 1.27 23.66 -7.89
CA LEU A 377 0.10 23.54 -7.02
C LEU A 377 -1.19 23.59 -7.87
N PRO A 378 -2.24 22.86 -7.47
CA PRO A 378 -3.51 22.85 -8.18
C PRO A 378 -4.09 24.26 -8.31
N ASP A 379 -4.48 24.64 -9.51
CA ASP A 379 -5.20 25.88 -9.80
C ASP A 379 -6.72 25.62 -9.95
N ASP A 380 -7.48 26.67 -10.26
CA ASP A 380 -8.94 26.58 -10.44
C ASP A 380 -9.36 25.69 -11.63
N SER A 381 -8.45 25.35 -12.55
CA SER A 381 -8.70 24.41 -13.65
C SER A 381 -8.61 22.95 -13.19
N GLU A 382 -7.90 22.68 -12.09
CA GLU A 382 -7.59 21.35 -11.57
C GLU A 382 -8.48 20.97 -10.39
N LYS A 383 -9.78 20.81 -10.67
CA LYS A 383 -10.81 20.59 -9.64
C LYS A 383 -10.90 19.15 -9.12
N LEU A 384 -10.26 18.18 -9.78
CA LEU A 384 -10.38 16.76 -9.46
C LEU A 384 -9.24 16.30 -8.53
N SER A 385 -9.56 15.39 -7.63
CA SER A 385 -8.57 14.67 -6.82
C SER A 385 -8.20 13.35 -7.47
N VAL A 386 -6.92 12.97 -7.45
CA VAL A 386 -6.47 11.67 -7.97
C VAL A 386 -6.26 10.70 -6.81
N LEU A 387 -6.95 9.55 -6.85
CA LEU A 387 -6.74 8.47 -5.88
C LEU A 387 -5.81 7.40 -6.47
N LEU A 388 -4.69 7.13 -5.83
CA LEU A 388 -3.79 6.03 -6.17
C LEU A 388 -4.09 4.86 -5.24
N ILE A 389 -4.63 3.77 -5.79
CA ILE A 389 -4.84 2.53 -5.05
C ILE A 389 -3.73 1.57 -5.43
N LEU A 390 -2.88 1.23 -4.46
CA LEU A 390 -1.74 0.36 -4.67
C LEU A 390 -2.07 -1.02 -4.08
N ASP A 391 -2.78 -1.85 -4.85
CA ASP A 391 -3.11 -3.20 -4.42
C ASP A 391 -1.81 -4.03 -4.34
N GLU A 392 -1.51 -4.55 -3.15
CA GLU A 392 -0.24 -5.19 -2.83
C GLU A 392 0.99 -4.31 -3.11
N PHE A 393 1.00 -3.09 -2.58
CA PHE A 393 2.08 -2.11 -2.75
C PHE A 393 3.50 -2.69 -2.60
N ALA A 394 3.73 -3.53 -1.59
CA ALA A 394 5.05 -4.10 -1.34
C ALA A 394 5.53 -5.13 -2.38
N ARG A 395 4.65 -5.64 -3.27
CA ARG A 395 5.06 -6.54 -4.37
C ARG A 395 5.64 -5.81 -5.57
N LEU A 396 5.41 -4.51 -5.70
CA LEU A 396 6.05 -3.70 -6.74
C LEU A 396 7.58 -3.59 -6.53
N GLY A 397 8.08 -4.00 -5.36
CA GLY A 397 9.46 -3.79 -4.95
C GLY A 397 9.69 -2.35 -4.50
N ARG A 398 10.95 -1.88 -4.58
CA ARG A 398 11.34 -0.53 -4.12
C ARG A 398 10.88 0.55 -5.10
N ALA A 399 9.63 0.97 -4.98
CA ALA A 399 9.12 2.16 -5.66
C ALA A 399 9.45 3.44 -4.86
N GLN A 400 10.71 3.91 -4.94
CA GLN A 400 11.20 5.01 -4.09
C GLN A 400 10.41 6.31 -4.27
N VAL A 401 9.99 6.64 -5.49
CA VAL A 401 9.23 7.88 -5.75
C VAL A 401 7.89 7.86 -5.03
N ILE A 402 7.20 6.71 -5.00
CA ILE A 402 5.94 6.58 -4.26
C ILE A 402 6.20 6.69 -2.77
N ALA A 403 7.25 6.05 -2.24
CA ALA A 403 7.61 6.12 -0.82
C ALA A 403 7.84 7.58 -0.38
N ASN A 404 8.61 8.34 -1.17
CA ASN A 404 8.88 9.76 -0.89
C ASN A 404 7.63 10.64 -1.07
N ALA A 405 6.77 10.30 -2.03
CA ALA A 405 5.54 11.03 -2.36
C ALA A 405 4.56 11.14 -1.18
N PHE A 406 4.53 10.17 -0.26
CA PHE A 406 3.61 10.17 0.89
C PHE A 406 3.64 11.47 1.72
N SER A 407 4.77 12.17 1.76
CA SER A 407 4.95 13.38 2.57
C SER A 407 4.38 14.65 1.94
N TYR A 408 4.35 14.78 0.60
CA TYR A 408 4.05 16.05 -0.07
C TYR A 408 2.89 16.02 -1.07
N VAL A 409 2.54 14.86 -1.66
CA VAL A 409 1.57 14.81 -2.78
C VAL A 409 0.13 15.18 -2.39
N ARG A 410 -0.17 15.15 -1.08
CA ARG A 410 -1.44 15.60 -0.52
C ARG A 410 -1.78 17.04 -0.89
N GLY A 411 -0.78 17.94 -0.87
CA GLY A 411 -0.97 19.35 -1.24
C GLY A 411 -1.30 19.55 -2.72
N TYR A 412 -0.94 18.56 -3.54
CA TYR A 412 -1.12 18.55 -4.99
C TYR A 412 -2.42 17.85 -5.43
N GLY A 413 -3.30 17.48 -4.51
CA GLY A 413 -4.57 16.84 -4.84
C GLY A 413 -4.50 15.33 -5.06
N LEU A 414 -3.38 14.69 -4.73
CA LEU A 414 -3.22 13.24 -4.81
C LEU A 414 -3.48 12.60 -3.44
N ARG A 415 -4.17 11.46 -3.45
CA ARG A 415 -4.41 10.63 -2.27
C ARG A 415 -3.88 9.22 -2.52
N LEU A 416 -3.14 8.68 -1.55
CA LEU A 416 -2.63 7.32 -1.60
C LEU A 416 -3.48 6.39 -0.74
N LEU A 417 -3.78 5.21 -1.27
CA LEU A 417 -4.38 4.08 -0.57
C LEU A 417 -3.49 2.84 -0.77
N PRO A 418 -2.36 2.74 -0.04
CA PRO A 418 -1.54 1.53 -0.07
C PRO A 418 -2.23 0.37 0.64
N VAL A 419 -2.21 -0.79 0.00
CA VAL A 419 -2.70 -2.04 0.58
C VAL A 419 -1.51 -2.96 0.86
N ILE A 420 -1.29 -3.27 2.14
CA ILE A 420 -0.19 -4.13 2.60
C ILE A 420 -0.74 -5.34 3.35
N GLN A 421 -0.01 -6.46 3.29
CA GLN A 421 -0.39 -7.64 4.06
C GLN A 421 0.00 -7.50 5.54
N SER A 422 1.20 -6.98 5.76
CA SER A 422 1.74 -6.65 7.07
C SER A 422 2.79 -5.55 6.94
N ARG A 423 3.03 -4.82 8.03
CA ARG A 423 4.12 -3.83 8.11
C ARG A 423 5.50 -4.44 7.91
N SER A 424 5.68 -5.71 8.26
CA SER A 424 6.95 -6.41 8.08
C SER A 424 7.31 -6.58 6.61
N GLN A 425 6.32 -6.79 5.74
CA GLN A 425 6.54 -6.80 4.30
C GLN A 425 7.07 -5.45 3.80
N LEU A 426 6.52 -4.34 4.32
CA LEU A 426 6.97 -3.00 3.98
C LEU A 426 8.41 -2.75 4.46
N ARG A 427 8.74 -3.17 5.68
CA ARG A 427 10.08 -3.09 6.26
C ARG A 427 11.13 -3.88 5.47
N ASN A 428 10.77 -5.05 4.96
CA ASN A 428 11.66 -5.84 4.12
C ASN A 428 12.01 -5.12 2.81
N VAL A 429 11.09 -4.34 2.25
CA VAL A 429 11.29 -3.62 0.99
C VAL A 429 12.00 -2.28 1.23
N TYR A 430 11.53 -1.47 2.17
CA TYR A 430 11.97 -0.08 2.36
C TYR A 430 12.85 0.16 3.60
N GLY A 431 13.17 -0.89 4.36
CA GLY A 431 13.80 -0.77 5.67
C GLY A 431 12.85 -0.29 6.76
N GLU A 432 13.32 -0.32 8.01
CA GLU A 432 12.55 0.14 9.18
C GLU A 432 12.14 1.62 9.03
N HIS A 433 13.11 2.50 8.77
CA HIS A 433 12.86 3.94 8.66
C HIS A 433 11.89 4.30 7.53
N GLY A 434 12.06 3.72 6.34
CA GLY A 434 11.17 3.98 5.20
C GLY A 434 9.75 3.48 5.44
N ALA A 435 9.59 2.32 6.07
CA ALA A 435 8.28 1.80 6.43
C ALA A 435 7.55 2.71 7.45
N ASP A 436 8.26 3.18 8.48
CA ASP A 436 7.70 4.09 9.48
C ASP A 436 7.31 5.45 8.88
N GLU A 437 8.10 5.98 7.93
CA GLU A 437 7.77 7.21 7.21
C GLU A 437 6.49 7.06 6.38
N ILE A 438 6.35 5.96 5.64
CA ILE A 438 5.15 5.69 4.83
C ILE A 438 3.91 5.59 5.73
N VAL A 439 4.03 4.84 6.84
CA VAL A 439 2.92 4.65 7.78
C VAL A 439 2.55 5.96 8.47
N SER A 440 3.52 6.73 8.97
CA SER A 440 3.26 7.97 9.71
C SER A 440 2.62 9.07 8.85
N ASN A 441 2.88 9.06 7.55
CA ASN A 441 2.22 9.95 6.59
C ASN A 441 0.78 9.52 6.23
N CYS A 442 0.37 8.30 6.59
CA CYS A 442 -1.01 7.84 6.47
C CYS A 442 -1.85 8.39 7.63
N GLY A 443 -2.77 9.29 7.32
CA GLY A 443 -3.64 9.91 8.33
C GLY A 443 -4.68 8.95 8.91
N VAL A 444 -5.03 7.90 8.17
CA VAL A 444 -5.96 6.86 8.59
C VAL A 444 -5.37 5.49 8.30
N GLU A 445 -5.55 4.57 9.23
CA GLU A 445 -5.21 3.17 9.04
C GLU A 445 -6.44 2.29 9.24
N ILE A 446 -6.54 1.26 8.43
CA ILE A 446 -7.56 0.21 8.52
C ILE A 446 -6.82 -1.10 8.74
N ALA A 447 -7.05 -1.74 9.88
CA ALA A 447 -6.54 -3.06 10.18
C ALA A 447 -7.67 -4.09 10.13
N PHE A 448 -7.47 -5.15 9.35
CA PHE A 448 -8.32 -6.34 9.40
C PHE A 448 -7.84 -7.29 10.51
N THR A 449 -8.61 -8.35 10.79
CA THR A 449 -8.21 -9.39 11.73
C THR A 449 -6.80 -9.91 11.41
N PRO A 450 -5.81 -9.72 12.31
CA PRO A 450 -4.44 -10.16 12.08
C PRO A 450 -4.32 -11.69 12.14
N LYS A 451 -3.48 -12.26 11.28
CA LYS A 451 -3.12 -13.70 11.30
C LYS A 451 -1.87 -13.99 12.15
N GLU A 452 -0.95 -13.03 12.22
CA GLU A 452 0.33 -13.19 12.92
C GLU A 452 0.27 -12.60 14.33
N LEU A 453 0.82 -13.34 15.33
CA LEU A 453 0.87 -12.89 16.72
C LEU A 453 1.66 -11.58 16.88
N ARG A 454 2.75 -11.39 16.12
CA ARG A 454 3.55 -10.17 16.18
C ARG A 454 2.72 -8.94 15.79
N VAL A 455 2.00 -9.02 14.66
CA VAL A 455 1.09 -7.96 14.20
C VAL A 455 0.00 -7.69 15.23
N ALA A 456 -0.57 -8.74 15.84
CA ALA A 456 -1.57 -8.60 16.89
C ALA A 456 -1.03 -7.91 18.16
N LYS A 457 0.24 -8.17 18.54
CA LYS A 457 0.92 -7.48 19.65
C LYS A 457 1.13 -6.00 19.36
N GLU A 458 1.71 -5.67 18.19
CA GLU A 458 1.91 -4.29 17.75
C GLU A 458 0.56 -3.53 17.72
N LEU A 459 -0.49 -4.15 17.17
CA LEU A 459 -1.82 -3.56 17.14
C LEU A 459 -2.41 -3.37 18.54
N SER A 460 -2.31 -4.38 19.43
CA SER A 460 -2.78 -4.31 20.82
C SER A 460 -2.16 -3.13 21.58
N GLU A 461 -0.86 -2.90 21.41
CA GLU A 461 -0.14 -1.79 22.05
C GLU A 461 -0.65 -0.43 21.54
N ARG A 462 -0.87 -0.33 20.22
CA ARG A 462 -1.40 0.88 19.57
C ARG A 462 -2.84 1.21 19.92
N LEU A 463 -3.67 0.19 20.17
CA LEU A 463 -5.03 0.38 20.68
C LEU A 463 -5.06 0.97 22.09
N GLY A 464 -3.96 0.82 22.83
CA GLY A 464 -3.78 1.37 24.17
C GLY A 464 -4.40 0.51 25.27
N TYR A 465 -4.40 1.08 26.47
CA TYR A 465 -4.73 0.39 27.72
C TYR A 465 -5.80 1.14 28.51
N LEU A 466 -6.53 0.37 29.33
CA LEU A 466 -7.51 0.87 30.28
C LEU A 466 -7.29 0.22 31.65
N GLY A 467 -7.72 0.93 32.69
CA GLY A 467 -7.83 0.36 34.04
C GLY A 467 -8.95 -0.67 34.11
N GLN A 468 -8.66 -1.82 34.73
CA GLN A 468 -9.62 -2.85 35.06
C GLN A 468 -9.55 -3.16 36.55
N ASP A 469 -10.69 -3.09 37.24
CA ASP A 469 -10.79 -3.50 38.63
C ASP A 469 -10.64 -5.02 38.73
N ALA A 470 -9.60 -5.47 39.43
CA ALA A 470 -9.39 -6.85 39.84
C ALA A 470 -9.91 -7.03 41.27
N GLU A 471 -10.92 -7.87 41.44
CA GLU A 471 -11.41 -8.26 42.77
C GLU A 471 -10.64 -9.49 43.25
N SER A 472 -9.83 -9.34 44.30
CA SER A 472 -9.31 -10.46 45.07
C SER A 472 -10.22 -10.69 46.29
N ARG A 473 -10.71 -11.92 46.42
CA ARG A 473 -11.52 -12.35 47.57
C ARG A 473 -10.69 -13.35 48.34
N SER A 474 -10.27 -12.99 49.54
CA SER A 474 -9.66 -13.94 50.47
C SER A 474 -10.70 -14.37 51.51
N LEU A 475 -10.78 -15.67 51.70
CA LEU A 475 -11.57 -16.28 52.76
C LEU A 475 -10.58 -16.77 53.82
N THR A 476 -10.51 -16.06 54.95
CA THR A 476 -9.66 -16.49 56.07
C THR A 476 -10.57 -17.15 57.09
N ILE A 477 -10.41 -18.47 57.28
CA ILE A 477 -11.11 -19.22 58.31
C ILE A 477 -10.22 -19.27 59.54
N HIS A 478 -10.66 -18.63 60.63
CA HIS A 478 -10.01 -18.73 61.93
C HIS A 478 -11.07 -19.13 62.96
N GLY A 479 -11.09 -20.41 63.33
CA GLY A 479 -12.13 -20.97 64.21
C GLY A 479 -13.53 -20.99 63.57
N LEU A 480 -14.58 -20.87 64.40
CA LEU A 480 -16.00 -20.96 64.02
C LEU A 480 -16.55 -19.72 63.25
N LEU A 481 -15.73 -18.70 62.97
CA LEU A 481 -16.15 -17.49 62.26
C LEU A 481 -15.31 -17.29 60.98
N ALA A 482 -16.00 -17.20 59.84
CA ALA A 482 -15.39 -16.92 58.55
C ALA A 482 -15.39 -15.40 58.26
N ASN A 483 -14.20 -14.79 58.21
CA ASN A 483 -14.06 -13.41 57.77
C ASN A 483 -13.78 -13.37 56.25
N ARG A 484 -14.63 -12.66 55.51
CA ARG A 484 -14.47 -12.42 54.07
C ARG A 484 -13.82 -11.06 53.86
N SER A 485 -12.61 -11.04 53.32
CA SER A 485 -11.97 -9.80 52.88
C SER A 485 -12.10 -9.65 51.36
N LYS A 486 -12.44 -8.44 50.91
CA LYS A 486 -12.55 -8.09 49.49
C LYS A 486 -11.60 -6.94 49.21
N THR A 487 -10.55 -7.22 48.45
CA THR A 487 -9.60 -6.20 47.98
C THR A 487 -9.88 -5.93 46.52
N ILE A 488 -10.08 -4.66 46.16
CA ILE A 488 -10.23 -4.22 44.77
C ILE A 488 -8.94 -3.49 44.41
N SER A 489 -8.20 -3.99 43.44
CA SER A 489 -7.01 -3.32 42.89
C SER A 489 -7.24 -2.97 41.43
N GLU A 490 -6.74 -1.82 40.99
CA GLU A 490 -6.78 -1.44 39.58
C GLU A 490 -5.58 -2.08 38.86
N GLN A 491 -5.82 -2.77 37.76
CA GLN A 491 -4.78 -3.37 36.93
C GLN A 491 -4.84 -2.83 35.50
N ARG A 492 -3.68 -2.79 34.83
CA ARG A 492 -3.58 -2.39 33.42
C ARG A 492 -4.08 -3.52 32.52
N ARG A 493 -5.05 -3.22 31.67
CA ARG A 493 -5.58 -4.14 30.65
C ARG A 493 -5.45 -3.50 29.27
N ALA A 494 -5.04 -4.25 28.24
CA ALA A 494 -5.09 -3.76 26.86
C ALA A 494 -6.55 -3.57 26.42
N LEU A 495 -6.86 -2.62 25.52
CA LEU A 495 -8.23 -2.49 24.99
C LEU A 495 -8.71 -3.79 24.31
N MET A 496 -7.80 -4.45 23.59
CA MET A 496 -7.95 -5.82 23.12
C MET A 496 -6.62 -6.54 23.29
N LEU A 497 -6.62 -7.76 23.84
CA LEU A 497 -5.42 -8.61 23.87
C LEU A 497 -5.05 -9.04 22.46
N PRO A 498 -3.78 -9.41 22.21
CA PRO A 498 -3.37 -10.03 20.96
C PRO A 498 -4.25 -11.25 20.59
N GLN A 499 -4.62 -12.09 21.57
CA GLN A 499 -5.51 -13.23 21.32
C GLN A 499 -6.93 -12.80 20.91
N GLU A 500 -7.47 -11.75 21.54
CA GLU A 500 -8.79 -11.20 21.19
C GLU A 500 -8.79 -10.55 19.80
N LEU A 501 -7.66 -9.95 19.40
CA LEU A 501 -7.47 -9.39 18.06
C LEU A 501 -7.41 -10.48 16.99
N MET A 502 -6.65 -11.56 17.23
CA MET A 502 -6.59 -12.70 16.31
C MET A 502 -7.94 -13.44 16.18
N GLN A 503 -8.78 -13.36 17.22
CA GLN A 503 -10.14 -13.91 17.24
C GLN A 503 -11.22 -12.88 16.81
N LEU A 504 -10.84 -11.71 16.30
CA LEU A 504 -11.81 -10.76 15.76
C LEU A 504 -12.60 -11.43 14.62
N PRO A 505 -13.94 -11.31 14.61
CA PRO A 505 -14.74 -11.80 13.49
C PRO A 505 -14.21 -11.24 12.18
N GLU A 506 -14.18 -12.04 11.12
CA GLU A 506 -13.66 -11.60 9.81
C GLU A 506 -14.40 -10.38 9.24
N ASP A 507 -15.63 -10.16 9.67
CA ASP A 507 -16.45 -9.01 9.28
C ASP A 507 -16.14 -7.73 10.08
N ASP A 508 -15.27 -7.80 11.08
CA ASP A 508 -14.84 -6.64 11.85
C ASP A 508 -13.61 -6.00 11.22
N ILE A 509 -13.52 -4.69 11.38
CA ILE A 509 -12.35 -3.90 11.01
C ILE A 509 -12.05 -2.92 12.13
N LEU A 510 -10.79 -2.56 12.27
CA LEU A 510 -10.36 -1.50 13.18
C LEU A 510 -9.89 -0.32 12.34
N VAL A 511 -10.47 0.86 12.59
CA VAL A 511 -10.05 2.11 11.95
C VAL A 511 -9.36 2.98 12.99
N ILE A 512 -8.10 3.30 12.74
CA ILE A 512 -7.22 4.07 13.62
C ILE A 512 -6.91 5.41 12.95
N ARG A 513 -7.07 6.50 13.70
CA ARG A 513 -6.79 7.86 13.25
C ARG A 513 -6.44 8.73 14.45
N GLY A 514 -5.44 9.60 14.29
CA GLY A 514 -5.06 10.55 15.35
C GLY A 514 -6.23 11.46 15.77
N GLY A 515 -6.34 11.76 17.07
CA GLY A 515 -7.35 12.67 17.61
C GLY A 515 -8.74 12.05 17.84
N ILE A 516 -8.92 10.73 17.66
CA ILE A 516 -10.15 10.02 17.98
C ILE A 516 -9.80 8.63 18.56
N PRO A 517 -10.59 8.07 19.50
CA PRO A 517 -10.42 6.67 19.89
C PRO A 517 -10.60 5.72 18.70
N VAL A 518 -10.04 4.50 18.78
CA VAL A 518 -10.17 3.52 17.69
C VAL A 518 -11.64 3.19 17.39
N ILE A 519 -11.96 3.04 16.11
CA ILE A 519 -13.31 2.68 15.68
C ILE A 519 -13.34 1.20 15.33
N ARG A 520 -14.18 0.43 16.02
CA ARG A 520 -14.52 -0.93 15.60
C ARG A 520 -15.68 -0.88 14.61
N GLY A 521 -15.35 -1.02 13.34
CA GLY A 521 -16.29 -1.01 12.23
C GLY A 521 -16.67 -2.42 11.76
N LYS A 522 -17.48 -2.44 10.71
CA LYS A 522 -17.82 -3.63 9.93
C LYS A 522 -17.28 -3.49 8.51
N LYS A 523 -16.74 -4.58 7.99
CA LYS A 523 -16.29 -4.71 6.61
C LYS A 523 -17.47 -4.58 5.66
N ILE A 524 -17.23 -3.94 4.53
CA ILE A 524 -18.18 -3.92 3.43
C ILE A 524 -18.05 -5.25 2.67
N ARG A 525 -19.14 -5.78 2.14
CA ARG A 525 -19.11 -6.83 1.13
C ARG A 525 -19.85 -6.31 -0.08
N TYR A 526 -19.13 -5.81 -1.08
CA TYR A 526 -19.74 -5.08 -2.21
C TYR A 526 -20.87 -5.87 -2.89
N PHE A 527 -20.71 -7.20 -2.99
CA PHE A 527 -21.70 -8.08 -3.61
C PHE A 527 -22.96 -8.33 -2.75
N LYS A 528 -22.88 -8.13 -1.42
CA LYS A 528 -24.04 -8.23 -0.51
C LYS A 528 -24.71 -6.88 -0.25
N ASP A 529 -24.00 -5.77 -0.47
CA ASP A 529 -24.51 -4.43 -0.21
C ASP A 529 -25.23 -3.89 -1.45
N ALA A 530 -26.51 -3.52 -1.29
CA ALA A 530 -27.37 -3.09 -2.38
C ALA A 530 -26.80 -1.88 -3.16
N VAL A 531 -26.11 -0.96 -2.47
CA VAL A 531 -25.54 0.26 -3.08
C VAL A 531 -24.43 -0.09 -4.06
N PHE A 532 -23.57 -1.06 -3.72
CA PHE A 532 -22.48 -1.47 -4.60
C PHE A 532 -22.93 -2.47 -5.65
N ARG A 533 -23.84 -3.39 -5.30
CA ARG A 533 -24.42 -4.35 -6.25
C ARG A 533 -25.10 -3.66 -7.42
N SER A 534 -25.83 -2.55 -7.18
CA SER A 534 -26.48 -1.78 -8.25
C SER A 534 -25.50 -1.04 -9.17
N ARG A 535 -24.22 -0.98 -8.80
CA ARG A 535 -23.16 -0.30 -9.57
C ARG A 535 -22.34 -1.27 -10.41
N LEU A 536 -22.40 -2.57 -10.15
CA LEU A 536 -21.70 -3.59 -10.93
C LEU A 536 -22.16 -3.53 -12.39
N THR A 537 -21.22 -3.24 -13.28
CA THR A 537 -21.45 -3.10 -14.72
C THR A 537 -20.29 -3.77 -15.43
N PRO A 538 -20.53 -4.58 -16.49
CA PRO A 538 -19.46 -5.28 -17.21
C PRO A 538 -18.37 -4.33 -17.71
N ALA A 539 -17.11 -4.75 -17.58
CA ALA A 539 -15.97 -3.98 -18.07
C ALA A 539 -16.05 -3.73 -19.59
N PRO A 540 -15.56 -2.58 -20.07
CA PRO A 540 -15.38 -2.37 -21.50
C PRO A 540 -14.44 -3.41 -22.10
N LYS A 541 -14.71 -3.83 -23.35
CA LYS A 541 -13.74 -4.61 -24.12
C LYS A 541 -12.57 -3.72 -24.51
N VAL A 542 -11.35 -4.20 -24.29
CA VAL A 542 -10.12 -3.51 -24.73
C VAL A 542 -9.74 -4.06 -26.10
N PRO A 543 -9.60 -3.22 -27.13
CA PRO A 543 -9.16 -3.67 -28.44
C PRO A 543 -7.72 -4.18 -28.37
N ALA A 544 -7.41 -5.20 -29.17
CA ALA A 544 -6.03 -5.64 -29.35
C ALA A 544 -5.28 -4.59 -30.17
N LEU A 545 -4.05 -4.27 -29.77
CA LEU A 545 -3.15 -3.49 -30.59
C LEU A 545 -2.90 -4.21 -31.93
N PRO A 546 -2.61 -3.50 -33.03
CA PRO A 546 -2.26 -4.13 -34.32
C PRO A 546 -1.03 -5.02 -34.14
N LYS A 547 -1.09 -6.30 -34.54
CA LYS A 547 0.06 -7.22 -34.44
C LYS A 547 1.28 -6.63 -35.17
N PRO A 548 2.52 -6.95 -34.75
CA PRO A 548 3.68 -6.62 -35.58
C PRO A 548 3.41 -7.16 -37.00
N ILE A 549 3.76 -6.37 -38.01
CA ILE A 549 4.00 -6.96 -39.34
C ILE A 549 5.13 -7.96 -39.08
N ALA A 550 4.90 -9.24 -39.40
CA ALA A 550 5.80 -10.33 -39.03
C ALA A 550 7.26 -9.99 -39.36
N PRO A 551 8.24 -10.40 -38.54
CA PRO A 551 9.62 -10.45 -39.01
C PRO A 551 9.69 -11.32 -40.27
N ILE A 552 10.55 -10.88 -41.18
CA ILE A 552 10.95 -11.49 -42.46
C ILE A 552 10.95 -13.03 -42.40
N ALA A 553 10.43 -13.66 -43.47
CA ALA A 553 10.54 -15.06 -43.88
C ALA A 553 10.81 -16.07 -42.75
N THR A 554 9.87 -16.98 -42.50
CA THR A 554 10.18 -18.20 -41.75
C THR A 554 11.33 -18.93 -42.45
N ILE A 555 12.16 -19.71 -41.73
CA ILE A 555 13.25 -20.50 -42.36
C ILE A 555 12.71 -21.39 -43.49
N ASP A 556 11.43 -21.76 -43.42
CA ASP A 556 10.69 -22.49 -44.44
C ASP A 556 10.43 -21.69 -45.74
N ASP A 557 10.69 -20.38 -45.74
CA ASP A 557 10.56 -19.45 -46.87
C ASP A 557 11.92 -19.08 -47.50
N LEU A 558 13.04 -19.58 -46.96
CA LEU A 558 14.36 -19.39 -47.53
C LEU A 558 14.57 -20.39 -48.67
N SER A 559 15.09 -19.92 -49.80
CA SER A 559 15.55 -20.80 -50.87
C SER A 559 16.74 -21.66 -50.41
N ASP A 560 16.97 -22.82 -51.04
CA ASP A 560 18.11 -23.69 -50.73
C ASP A 560 19.47 -22.94 -50.83
N GLU A 561 19.55 -21.90 -51.68
CA GLU A 561 20.72 -21.01 -51.80
C GLU A 561 20.91 -20.11 -50.57
N GLU A 562 19.83 -19.64 -49.95
CA GLU A 562 19.88 -18.81 -48.74
C GLU A 562 20.19 -19.64 -47.48
N LEU A 563 19.73 -20.89 -47.44
CA LEU A 563 20.12 -21.87 -46.41
C LEU A 563 21.60 -22.26 -46.52
N ALA A 564 22.12 -22.41 -47.74
CA ALA A 564 23.53 -22.70 -47.99
C ALA A 564 24.44 -21.55 -47.52
N ALA A 565 24.01 -20.30 -47.66
CA ALA A 565 24.76 -19.12 -47.19
C ALA A 565 24.88 -19.03 -45.66
N PHE A 566 23.95 -19.63 -44.90
CA PHE A 566 24.03 -19.72 -43.44
C PHE A 566 24.99 -20.80 -42.94
N ASN A 567 25.24 -21.83 -43.75
CA ASN A 567 26.13 -22.95 -43.44
C ASN A 567 27.55 -22.76 -44.03
N ASP A 568 27.83 -21.63 -44.67
CA ASP A 568 29.15 -21.37 -45.24
C ASP A 568 30.14 -20.90 -44.17
N TYR A 569 30.70 -21.87 -43.44
CA TYR A 569 31.78 -21.66 -42.47
C TYR A 569 33.13 -21.32 -43.11
N SER A 570 33.23 -21.24 -44.45
CA SER A 570 34.51 -21.02 -45.16
C SER A 570 35.11 -19.61 -44.97
N ALA A 571 34.37 -18.69 -44.34
CA ALA A 571 34.84 -17.34 -44.00
C ALA A 571 35.39 -17.22 -42.56
N LEU A 572 35.35 -18.28 -41.74
CA LEU A 572 36.09 -18.29 -40.48
C LEU A 572 37.57 -18.48 -40.81
N ALA A 573 38.39 -17.53 -40.38
CA ALA A 573 39.83 -17.59 -40.57
C ALA A 573 40.40 -18.88 -39.94
N ASP A 574 41.34 -19.50 -40.66
CA ASP A 574 41.95 -20.81 -40.40
C ASP A 574 42.65 -20.92 -39.02
N ASP A 575 42.80 -19.80 -38.32
CA ASP A 575 43.37 -19.66 -36.98
C ASP A 575 42.37 -19.86 -35.83
N GLN A 576 41.06 -19.94 -36.11
CA GLN A 576 40.01 -20.18 -35.09
C GLN A 576 39.51 -21.65 -35.05
N VAL A 577 39.99 -22.52 -35.94
CA VAL A 577 39.54 -23.93 -36.05
C VAL A 577 40.37 -24.87 -35.17
N GLN A 578 41.53 -24.44 -34.65
CA GLN A 578 42.44 -25.31 -33.89
C GLN A 578 42.02 -25.59 -32.42
N ASP A 579 41.00 -24.90 -31.89
CA ASP A 579 40.52 -25.08 -30.50
C ASP A 579 39.14 -25.75 -30.40
N ILE A 580 38.65 -26.35 -31.49
CA ILE A 580 37.43 -27.17 -31.43
C ILE A 580 37.82 -28.55 -30.89
N PRO A 581 37.26 -29.01 -29.74
CA PRO A 581 37.54 -30.34 -29.21
C PRO A 581 37.18 -31.43 -30.24
N GLU A 582 38.06 -32.44 -30.45
CA GLU A 582 37.86 -33.52 -31.44
C GLU A 582 36.52 -34.27 -31.27
N ASP A 583 35.97 -34.26 -30.07
CA ASP A 583 34.67 -34.82 -29.68
C ASP A 583 33.47 -34.07 -30.29
N VAL A 584 33.62 -32.81 -30.69
CA VAL A 584 32.57 -32.04 -31.40
C VAL A 584 32.58 -32.33 -32.91
N LEU A 585 33.75 -32.64 -33.48
CA LEU A 585 33.89 -33.02 -34.90
C LEU A 585 33.52 -34.48 -35.19
N ALA A 586 33.36 -35.31 -34.16
CA ALA A 586 32.99 -36.72 -34.27
C ALA A 586 31.47 -36.98 -34.36
N LEU A 587 30.63 -35.95 -34.27
CA LEU A 587 29.16 -36.12 -34.24
C LEU A 587 28.49 -36.27 -35.61
N ASP A 588 29.24 -36.28 -36.72
CA ASP A 588 28.66 -36.37 -38.07
C ASP A 588 28.89 -37.72 -38.78
N ARG A 589 29.25 -38.79 -38.07
CA ARG A 589 29.26 -40.13 -38.67
C ARG A 589 28.69 -41.18 -37.72
N ASP A 590 27.62 -41.80 -38.18
CA ASP A 590 26.94 -43.00 -37.66
C ASP A 590 25.91 -42.81 -36.53
N MET A 591 24.76 -42.22 -36.87
CA MET A 591 23.48 -42.60 -36.26
C MET A 591 22.67 -43.44 -37.27
N PRO A 592 22.80 -44.78 -37.27
CA PRO A 592 22.01 -45.63 -38.14
C PRO A 592 20.62 -45.80 -37.51
N ASN A 593 19.60 -45.12 -38.07
CA ASN A 593 18.20 -45.58 -38.20
C ASN A 593 17.16 -44.47 -38.44
N LEU A 594 17.54 -43.21 -38.62
CA LEU A 594 16.57 -42.19 -39.08
C LEU A 594 16.44 -42.21 -40.61
N THR A 595 15.56 -43.07 -41.11
CA THR A 595 14.99 -42.92 -42.47
C THR A 595 13.60 -42.32 -42.35
N VAL A 596 13.47 -41.05 -42.75
CA VAL A 596 12.20 -40.35 -42.90
C VAL A 596 11.47 -40.94 -44.10
N LYS A 597 10.35 -41.63 -43.87
CA LYS A 597 9.36 -41.92 -44.91
C LYS A 597 8.04 -41.27 -44.54
N ASP A 598 7.59 -40.39 -45.43
CA ASP A 598 6.22 -39.89 -45.58
C ASP A 598 5.56 -39.22 -44.36
N GLY A 599 6.01 -38.01 -44.06
CA GLY A 599 5.11 -36.84 -43.96
C GLY A 599 4.01 -36.79 -42.89
N SER A 600 4.02 -37.62 -41.84
CA SER A 600 3.12 -37.44 -40.70
C SER A 600 3.75 -37.84 -39.37
N MET A 601 3.99 -36.88 -38.47
CA MET A 601 4.31 -37.15 -37.07
C MET A 601 3.01 -37.42 -36.29
N ALA A 602 2.87 -38.63 -35.76
CA ALA A 602 1.98 -38.92 -34.64
C ALA A 602 2.82 -38.91 -33.36
N PHE A 603 2.44 -38.08 -32.37
CA PHE A 603 3.18 -37.84 -31.13
C PHE A 603 3.01 -38.95 -30.06
N ASP A 604 2.55 -40.13 -30.44
CA ASP A 604 2.14 -41.18 -29.49
C ASP A 604 3.14 -42.35 -29.35
N GLU A 605 4.32 -42.29 -29.96
CA GLU A 605 5.34 -43.36 -29.90
C GLU A 605 6.73 -42.87 -29.44
N ILE A 606 6.78 -41.99 -28.43
CA ILE A 606 8.04 -41.73 -27.70
C ILE A 606 7.88 -42.28 -26.28
N ASP A 607 8.53 -43.42 -26.03
CA ASP A 607 8.72 -43.92 -24.67
C ASP A 607 9.88 -43.15 -24.02
N PHE A 608 9.54 -42.21 -23.14
CA PHE A 608 10.51 -41.33 -22.49
C PHE A 608 11.41 -42.07 -21.48
N ASP A 609 11.09 -43.31 -21.11
CA ASP A 609 11.89 -44.11 -20.19
C ASP A 609 13.17 -44.66 -20.86
N ASP A 610 13.21 -44.80 -22.19
CA ASP A 610 14.42 -45.20 -22.94
C ASP A 610 15.44 -44.06 -23.10
N ILE A 611 15.01 -42.81 -22.93
CA ILE A 611 15.87 -41.61 -23.05
C ILE A 611 16.52 -41.26 -21.70
N ILE A 612 15.81 -41.49 -20.59
CA ILE A 612 16.24 -41.04 -19.27
C ILE A 612 17.04 -42.12 -18.51
N GLY A 613 16.96 -43.39 -18.93
CA GLY A 613 17.64 -44.49 -18.24
C GLY A 613 17.07 -44.74 -16.83
N PRO A 614 17.34 -45.91 -16.22
CA PRO A 614 16.79 -46.22 -14.90
C PRO A 614 17.40 -45.34 -13.80
N ASP A 615 16.55 -44.94 -12.85
CA ASP A 615 16.89 -44.10 -11.69
C ASP A 615 18.01 -44.78 -10.85
N PRO A 616 19.17 -44.14 -10.63
CA PRO A 616 20.31 -44.79 -9.99
C PRO A 616 20.03 -45.18 -8.55
N THR A 617 20.59 -46.31 -8.14
CA THR A 617 20.39 -46.89 -6.81
C THR A 617 21.05 -46.05 -5.71
N LYS A 618 20.59 -46.22 -4.47
CA LYS A 618 21.07 -45.45 -3.32
C LYS A 618 22.59 -45.64 -3.04
N GLU A 619 23.15 -46.79 -3.43
CA GLU A 619 24.60 -47.06 -3.34
C GLU A 619 25.40 -46.32 -4.43
N GLU A 620 24.83 -46.14 -5.63
CA GLU A 620 25.45 -45.34 -6.70
C GLU A 620 25.45 -43.85 -6.36
N TRP A 621 24.39 -43.36 -5.69
CA TRP A 621 24.35 -42.01 -5.14
C TRP A 621 25.40 -41.77 -4.05
N GLU A 622 25.68 -42.75 -3.20
CA GLU A 622 26.70 -42.63 -2.13
C GLU A 622 28.14 -42.76 -2.68
N GLY A 623 28.34 -43.49 -3.78
CA GLY A 623 29.61 -43.56 -4.52
C GLY A 623 29.98 -42.21 -5.17
N GLN A 624 29.08 -41.62 -5.95
CA GLN A 624 29.33 -40.32 -6.60
C GLN A 624 29.55 -39.19 -5.59
N ARG A 625 28.95 -39.27 -4.39
CA ARG A 625 29.16 -38.29 -3.31
C ARG A 625 30.54 -38.39 -2.66
N ARG A 626 31.21 -39.54 -2.71
CA ARG A 626 32.59 -39.71 -2.21
C ARG A 626 33.62 -39.18 -3.18
N ASP A 627 33.38 -39.29 -4.48
CA ASP A 627 34.30 -38.81 -5.52
C ASP A 627 34.28 -37.27 -5.66
N LEU A 628 33.20 -36.61 -5.25
CA LEU A 628 33.09 -35.14 -5.17
C LEU A 628 33.76 -34.50 -3.95
N VAL A 629 34.29 -35.29 -3.00
CA VAL A 629 34.90 -34.79 -1.74
C VAL A 629 36.43 -34.92 -1.73
N LEU A 630 37.04 -35.46 -2.79
CA LEU A 630 38.49 -35.59 -2.94
C LEU A 630 39.03 -34.79 -4.14
N SER A 631 38.70 -33.50 -4.19
CA SER A 631 39.48 -32.49 -4.89
C SER A 631 39.69 -31.30 -3.97
N GLU A 632 40.95 -31.04 -3.65
CA GLU A 632 41.42 -30.14 -2.60
C GLU A 632 40.97 -28.67 -2.74
N GLY A 633 40.65 -28.05 -1.60
CA GLY A 633 41.08 -26.68 -1.27
C GLY A 633 40.12 -25.53 -1.57
N GLU A 634 39.23 -25.21 -0.63
CA GLU A 634 39.16 -23.89 0.04
C GLU A 634 37.96 -23.81 1.01
N GLU A 635 38.22 -23.32 2.22
CA GLU A 635 37.26 -23.07 3.29
C GLU A 635 36.26 -21.97 2.92
N TYR A 636 34.96 -22.22 3.12
CA TYR A 636 34.03 -21.15 3.48
C TYR A 636 33.13 -21.58 4.64
N GLY A 637 33.31 -20.89 5.77
CA GLY A 637 32.47 -21.00 6.94
C GLY A 637 31.20 -20.14 6.82
N ARG A 638 30.09 -20.81 7.15
CA ARG A 638 28.76 -20.33 7.60
C ARG A 638 27.89 -19.46 6.69
#